data_AF-A0AAU1IB57-F1
#
_entry.id   AF-A0AAU1IB57-F1
#
_cell.length_a   1.000
_cell.length_b   1.000
_cell.length_c   1.000
_cell.angle_alpha   90.00
_cell.angle_beta   90.00
_cell.angle_gamma   90.00
#
_symmetry.space_group_name_H-M   'P 1'
#
loop_
_entity.id
_entity.type
_entity.pdbx_description
1 polymer ?
#
loop_
_entity_poly.entity_id
_entity_poly.type
_entity_poly.pdbx_seq_one_letter_code
_entity_poly.pdbx_strand_id
1 'polypeptide(L)'
;MCPVSDGSSARHRRVSRQEDLLALLSACDAVVPQIPNLTWIGDLQQGDGGKGAMVDRLAPFHHIIVRVQGGENAGHTTSFINEKNETVVLKNHLIPSGLRHPGTVGVITGGVLVNPEKLLTEIDEMDSEGFDVSGRIFLSDRAHLVLPMHRLVDHLQEANRGQEGAIGTTKRGIGPANVSRANRTGVRVCDLEDMETVRLRLQENARLFGLPSGSVHENYAWLSTFRDKVLAIAVDSVRLLEVATEEGYSILFEGAQGPLIDIDHGNYPFVTTCPTTFHAVGSSTGIDSSQIHHRIGVLKTYQTMVGNGAFVTEDTGALGDRLRTVGKESGTTTGRPRRCGWLDLPHALWASRRNKCTSVALTKLDVLDEFSSIGVCTGYAYHGEEDLEFRPDEKYLSECTPIYRFFPGWLTSTNGVARYSELPVQAQNLVDYISDYLNLPVSSVTTGPRDQDILVRPGGEIETIYSSRSSRRDIPVKERVVVFCGAAEGGRPEFQQMAAELGIECAKQGISVVYGGGGSGIMGSLADAVLAAEGEIIGVTLDEPIVRELTRSGLSELICVPDMHDRGLRMQSLADAFIVLPGGYGTFQELLYTITSAQLGLHRKPIVLLDDTGYFEPFFALLEHVRCNGFIDAGSQLAVRATTVKDALRIACQSSNS
;
A
#
# COMPACT_ATOMS: atom_id res chain seq x y z
N MET A 1 44.14 33.99 2.79
CA MET A 1 43.51 33.09 3.76
C MET A 1 42.15 32.72 3.18
N CYS A 2 42.03 31.51 2.64
CA CYS A 2 40.73 30.99 2.20
C CYS A 2 39.92 30.59 3.44
N PRO A 3 38.64 30.94 3.54
CA PRO A 3 37.81 30.39 4.59
C PRO A 3 37.55 28.91 4.26
N VAL A 4 37.75 28.08 5.27
CA VAL A 4 37.53 26.64 5.26
C VAL A 4 36.07 26.39 4.87
N SER A 5 35.86 25.63 3.81
CA SER A 5 34.55 25.12 3.43
C SER A 5 34.06 24.18 4.52
N ASP A 6 33.06 24.62 5.26
CA ASP A 6 32.39 23.82 6.28
C ASP A 6 31.68 22.64 5.59
N GLY A 7 32.12 21.41 5.92
CA GLY A 7 31.68 20.16 5.30
C GLY A 7 30.31 19.68 5.77
N SER A 8 29.32 20.58 5.82
CA SER A 8 28.00 20.32 6.40
C SER A 8 26.86 20.18 5.38
N SER A 9 27.11 20.23 4.07
CA SER A 9 26.04 20.32 3.05
C SER A 9 25.51 19.02 2.43
N ALA A 10 25.85 17.84 2.95
CA ALA A 10 25.23 16.57 2.49
C ALA A 10 24.97 15.54 3.60
N ARG A 11 25.31 15.86 4.86
CA ARG A 11 25.24 14.92 6.00
C ARG A 11 23.93 15.04 6.81
N HIS A 12 22.94 15.76 6.28
CA HIS A 12 21.62 15.95 6.89
C HIS A 12 20.54 15.62 5.85
N ARG A 13 20.12 14.35 5.82
CA ARG A 13 18.80 13.86 5.35
C ARG A 13 18.71 12.33 5.37
N ARG A 14 19.21 11.68 6.42
CA ARG A 14 18.68 10.35 6.77
C ARG A 14 17.69 10.57 7.89
N VAL A 15 16.42 10.54 7.49
CA VAL A 15 15.26 10.34 8.37
C VAL A 15 15.56 9.04 9.13
N SER A 16 16.18 9.19 10.29
CA SER A 16 16.72 8.09 11.11
C SER A 16 16.13 8.10 12.52
N ARG A 17 15.50 9.21 12.89
CA ARG A 17 14.69 9.31 14.09
C ARG A 17 13.33 8.70 13.77
N GLN A 18 12.84 7.90 14.72
CA GLN A 18 11.54 7.23 14.63
C GLN A 18 10.40 8.22 14.33
N GLU A 19 10.44 9.41 14.94
CA GLU A 19 9.48 10.50 14.70
C GLU A 19 9.47 10.99 13.25
N ASP A 20 10.64 11.15 12.62
CA ASP A 20 10.73 11.57 11.23
C ASP A 20 10.18 10.47 10.29
N LEU A 21 10.43 9.20 10.60
CA LEU A 21 9.91 8.06 9.83
C LEU A 21 8.40 7.91 10.01
N LEU A 22 7.87 8.18 11.19
CA LEU A 22 6.43 8.19 11.46
C LEU A 22 5.74 9.38 10.80
N ALA A 23 6.41 10.54 10.71
CA ALA A 23 5.90 11.67 9.94
C ALA A 23 5.72 11.32 8.46
N LEU A 24 6.57 10.46 7.88
CA LEU A 24 6.38 9.95 6.52
C LEU A 24 5.12 9.07 6.39
N LEU A 25 4.71 8.41 7.47
CA LEU A 25 3.52 7.55 7.55
C LEU A 25 2.26 8.32 7.96
N SER A 26 2.39 9.56 8.42
CA SER A 26 1.27 10.41 8.85
C SER A 26 0.29 10.74 7.71
N ALA A 27 0.74 10.62 6.45
CA ALA A 27 -0.10 10.73 5.25
C ALA A 27 -1.23 9.66 5.17
N CYS A 28 -1.21 8.64 6.04
CA CYS A 28 -2.22 7.58 6.02
C CYS A 28 -3.56 7.97 6.68
N ASP A 29 -3.65 9.08 7.44
CA ASP A 29 -4.88 9.56 8.14
C ASP A 29 -5.72 8.44 8.83
N ALA A 30 -5.08 7.34 9.22
CA ALA A 30 -5.75 6.10 9.60
C ALA A 30 -5.40 5.69 11.03
N VAL A 31 -6.42 5.29 11.78
CA VAL A 31 -6.28 4.65 13.10
C VAL A 31 -5.46 3.38 12.95
N VAL A 32 -4.26 3.38 13.54
CA VAL A 32 -3.34 2.24 13.56
C VAL A 32 -3.93 1.14 14.47
N PRO A 33 -4.13 -0.09 13.97
CA PRO A 33 -4.70 -1.16 14.77
C PRO A 33 -3.72 -1.63 15.86
N GLN A 34 -4.25 -2.16 16.96
CA GLN A 34 -3.41 -2.75 18.02
C GLN A 34 -2.61 -3.98 17.56
N ILE A 35 -3.03 -4.64 16.46
CA ILE A 35 -2.32 -5.77 15.85
C ILE A 35 -2.21 -5.50 14.34
N PRO A 36 -0.99 -5.43 13.78
CA PRO A 36 -0.80 -5.16 12.36
C PRO A 36 -1.21 -6.36 11.49
N ASN A 37 -1.92 -6.11 10.40
CA ASN A 37 -2.13 -7.13 9.36
C ASN A 37 -0.93 -7.13 8.41
N LEU A 38 -0.07 -8.14 8.55
CA LEU A 38 1.03 -8.39 7.62
C LEU A 38 0.60 -9.43 6.60
N THR A 39 0.45 -8.98 5.35
CA THR A 39 -0.07 -9.79 4.25
C THR A 39 0.91 -9.87 3.11
N TRP A 40 1.19 -11.06 2.59
CA TRP A 40 1.96 -11.26 1.38
C TRP A 40 1.09 -11.80 0.25
N ILE A 41 1.26 -11.21 -0.94
CA ILE A 41 0.62 -11.63 -2.18
C ILE A 41 1.67 -12.23 -3.11
N GLY A 42 1.51 -13.51 -3.40
CA GLY A 42 2.38 -14.28 -4.30
C GLY A 42 1.66 -14.82 -5.52
N ASP A 43 2.44 -15.37 -6.46
CA ASP A 43 1.91 -16.07 -7.63
C ASP A 43 2.02 -17.58 -7.40
N LEU A 44 1.05 -18.35 -7.89
CA LEU A 44 1.11 -19.81 -7.91
C LEU A 44 1.43 -20.38 -9.31
N GLN A 45 1.79 -19.50 -10.25
CA GLN A 45 2.05 -19.82 -11.65
C GLN A 45 3.39 -19.18 -12.08
N GLN A 46 3.44 -18.54 -13.25
CA GLN A 46 4.66 -17.95 -13.83
C GLN A 46 4.69 -16.43 -13.82
N GLY A 47 3.89 -15.81 -12.95
CA GLY A 47 4.04 -14.40 -12.61
C GLY A 47 2.98 -13.47 -13.18
N ASP A 48 2.01 -13.99 -13.90
CA ASP A 48 0.91 -13.24 -14.47
C ASP A 48 -0.47 -13.67 -13.93
N GLY A 49 -0.51 -14.23 -12.72
CA GLY A 49 -1.72 -14.66 -12.03
C GLY A 49 -2.68 -13.51 -11.66
N GLY A 50 -2.29 -12.25 -11.82
CA GLY A 50 -3.11 -11.09 -11.46
C GLY A 50 -2.80 -10.51 -10.07
N LYS A 51 -1.58 -10.74 -9.56
CA LYS A 51 -1.11 -10.21 -8.26
C LYS A 51 -1.35 -8.72 -8.09
N GLY A 52 -1.00 -7.90 -9.08
CA GLY A 52 -1.17 -6.45 -9.00
C GLY A 52 -2.63 -6.04 -8.76
N ALA A 53 -3.58 -6.66 -9.45
CA ALA A 53 -5.01 -6.42 -9.23
C ALA A 53 -5.49 -6.92 -7.86
N MET A 54 -4.90 -7.99 -7.32
CA MET A 54 -5.20 -8.43 -5.96
C MET A 54 -4.62 -7.48 -4.91
N VAL A 55 -3.37 -7.03 -5.10
CA VAL A 55 -2.72 -6.04 -4.24
C VAL A 55 -3.53 -4.74 -4.22
N ASP A 56 -3.95 -4.27 -5.38
CA ASP A 56 -4.80 -3.10 -5.52
C ASP A 56 -6.12 -3.23 -4.77
N ARG A 57 -6.81 -4.37 -4.87
CA ARG A 57 -8.05 -4.61 -4.11
C ARG A 57 -7.84 -4.68 -2.59
N LEU A 58 -6.69 -5.18 -2.14
CA LEU A 58 -6.35 -5.28 -0.71
C LEU A 58 -5.69 -4.00 -0.16
N ALA A 59 -5.21 -3.10 -1.02
CA ALA A 59 -4.53 -1.88 -0.64
C ALA A 59 -5.34 -1.00 0.32
N PRO A 60 -6.66 -0.79 0.14
CA PRO A 60 -7.47 0.00 1.08
C PRO A 60 -7.59 -0.57 2.50
N PHE A 61 -7.06 -1.78 2.74
CA PHE A 61 -7.07 -2.46 4.04
C PHE A 61 -5.69 -2.47 4.71
N HIS A 62 -4.68 -1.87 4.07
CA HIS A 62 -3.31 -1.78 4.55
C HIS A 62 -2.84 -0.32 4.51
N HIS A 63 -1.90 0.05 5.35
CA HIS A 63 -1.34 1.41 5.35
C HIS A 63 -0.13 1.51 4.42
N ILE A 64 0.64 0.42 4.32
CA ILE A 64 1.88 0.38 3.55
C ILE A 64 1.81 -0.75 2.52
N ILE A 65 2.19 -0.47 1.29
CA ILE A 65 2.36 -1.45 0.22
C ILE A 65 3.83 -1.50 -0.16
N VAL A 66 4.39 -2.70 -0.12
CA VAL A 66 5.83 -2.92 -0.24
C VAL A 66 6.13 -3.73 -1.48
N ARG A 67 6.89 -3.17 -2.42
CA ARG A 67 7.48 -3.96 -3.52
C ARG A 67 8.77 -4.62 -3.05
N VAL A 68 8.74 -5.94 -2.98
CA VAL A 68 9.78 -6.73 -2.33
C VAL A 68 11.01 -6.98 -3.24
N GLN A 69 10.83 -7.29 -4.52
CA GLN A 69 11.90 -7.87 -5.33
C GLN A 69 11.63 -7.83 -6.84
N GLY A 70 12.66 -7.87 -7.68
CA GLY A 70 12.54 -7.84 -9.14
C GLY A 70 12.99 -6.49 -9.71
N GLY A 71 12.40 -6.00 -10.79
CA GLY A 71 12.69 -4.68 -11.38
C GLY A 71 11.68 -4.31 -12.45
N GLU A 72 12.06 -3.48 -13.42
CA GLU A 72 11.17 -3.06 -14.52
C GLU A 72 10.78 -4.19 -15.51
N ASN A 73 11.26 -5.41 -15.27
CA ASN A 73 10.82 -6.63 -15.94
C ASN A 73 9.53 -7.22 -15.35
N ALA A 74 9.14 -6.80 -14.14
CA ALA A 74 7.79 -7.02 -13.62
C ALA A 74 6.87 -5.95 -14.22
N GLY A 75 5.69 -6.35 -14.67
CA GLY A 75 4.65 -5.42 -15.11
C GLY A 75 3.36 -5.81 -14.43
N HIS A 76 2.88 -4.95 -13.55
CA HIS A 76 1.66 -5.16 -12.80
C HIS A 76 0.59 -4.26 -13.40
N THR A 77 -0.40 -4.90 -14.01
CA THR A 77 -1.51 -4.20 -14.64
C THR A 77 -2.69 -4.26 -13.69
N THR A 78 -3.14 -3.11 -13.24
CA THR A 78 -4.41 -2.95 -12.56
C THR A 78 -5.42 -2.39 -13.55
N SER A 79 -6.65 -2.83 -13.44
CA SER A 79 -7.75 -2.32 -14.24
C SER A 79 -8.89 -2.10 -13.27
N PHE A 80 -9.49 -0.92 -13.30
CA PHE A 80 -10.60 -0.55 -12.44
C PHE A 80 -11.54 0.39 -13.21
N ILE A 81 -12.71 0.63 -12.62
CA ILE A 81 -13.69 1.58 -13.15
C ILE A 81 -13.56 2.87 -12.34
N ASN A 82 -13.30 3.99 -13.02
CA ASN A 82 -13.24 5.31 -12.36
C ASN A 82 -14.64 5.87 -12.08
N GLU A 83 -14.72 7.02 -11.42
CA GLU A 83 -15.98 7.71 -11.10
C GLU A 83 -16.81 8.08 -12.34
N LYS A 84 -16.17 8.19 -13.52
CA LYS A 84 -16.81 8.46 -14.81
C LYS A 84 -17.33 7.19 -15.49
N ASN A 85 -17.27 6.05 -14.82
CA ASN A 85 -17.66 4.74 -15.33
C ASN A 85 -16.81 4.27 -16.52
N GLU A 86 -15.57 4.74 -16.62
CA GLU A 86 -14.60 4.36 -17.65
C GLU A 86 -13.62 3.33 -17.10
N THR A 87 -13.20 2.38 -17.94
CA THR A 87 -12.13 1.44 -17.57
C THR A 87 -10.78 2.13 -17.68
N VAL A 88 -10.14 2.35 -16.54
CA VAL A 88 -8.76 2.84 -16.44
C VAL A 88 -7.85 1.64 -16.25
N VAL A 89 -6.72 1.65 -16.95
CA VAL A 89 -5.72 0.58 -16.89
C VAL A 89 -4.37 1.20 -16.52
N LEU A 90 -3.93 1.00 -15.29
CA LEU A 90 -2.60 1.41 -14.86
C LEU A 90 -1.60 0.29 -15.12
N LYS A 91 -0.42 0.67 -15.60
CA LYS A 91 0.67 -0.26 -15.90
C LYS A 91 1.91 0.18 -15.14
N ASN A 92 2.05 -0.35 -13.93
CA ASN A 92 3.18 -0.03 -13.07
C ASN A 92 4.22 -1.14 -13.18
N HIS A 93 5.50 -0.77 -13.31
CA HIS A 93 6.62 -1.71 -13.31
C HIS A 93 7.37 -1.68 -11.99
N LEU A 94 7.62 -0.48 -11.45
CA LEU A 94 8.36 -0.30 -10.20
C LEU A 94 7.46 0.19 -9.07
N ILE A 95 6.48 1.05 -9.36
CA ILE A 95 5.52 1.53 -8.36
C ILE A 95 4.63 0.37 -7.85
N PRO A 96 4.45 0.20 -6.52
CA PRO A 96 3.52 -0.79 -5.99
C PRO A 96 2.07 -0.58 -6.49
N SER A 97 1.36 -1.66 -6.85
CA SER A 97 0.11 -1.58 -7.62
C SER A 97 -1.04 -0.80 -6.95
N GLY A 98 -1.08 -0.76 -5.62
CA GLY A 98 -2.17 -0.11 -4.88
C GLY A 98 -1.95 1.36 -4.54
N LEU A 99 -0.89 2.00 -5.04
CA LEU A 99 -0.57 3.39 -4.69
C LEU A 99 -1.58 4.42 -5.22
N ARG A 100 -2.51 4.00 -6.10
CA ARG A 100 -3.66 4.83 -6.51
C ARG A 100 -4.58 5.19 -5.34
N HIS A 101 -4.54 4.46 -4.24
CA HIS A 101 -5.36 4.72 -3.06
C HIS A 101 -4.68 5.77 -2.17
N PRO A 102 -5.35 6.91 -1.88
CA PRO A 102 -4.71 8.07 -1.23
C PRO A 102 -4.18 7.78 0.18
N GLY A 103 -4.85 6.91 0.95
CA GLY A 103 -4.44 6.53 2.32
C GLY A 103 -3.37 5.44 2.40
N THR A 104 -2.59 5.23 1.34
CA THR A 104 -1.56 4.19 1.30
C THR A 104 -0.17 4.77 1.00
N VAL A 105 0.85 4.20 1.62
CA VAL A 105 2.26 4.54 1.37
C VAL A 105 2.91 3.41 0.58
N GLY A 106 3.63 3.74 -0.48
CA GLY A 106 4.40 2.82 -1.30
C GLY A 106 5.86 2.75 -0.86
N VAL A 107 6.40 1.55 -0.68
CA VAL A 107 7.82 1.33 -0.36
C VAL A 107 8.45 0.39 -1.38
N ILE A 108 9.52 0.83 -2.04
CA ILE A 108 10.36 0.01 -2.91
C ILE A 108 11.59 -0.42 -2.14
N THR A 109 11.74 -1.72 -1.90
CA THR A 109 12.79 -2.25 -1.01
C THR A 109 14.14 -2.43 -1.71
N GLY A 110 15.19 -2.75 -0.94
CA GLY A 110 16.52 -3.06 -1.46
C GLY A 110 16.59 -4.34 -2.31
N GLY A 111 15.55 -5.18 -2.29
CA GLY A 111 15.43 -6.35 -3.17
C GLY A 111 15.10 -5.99 -4.62
N VAL A 112 14.73 -4.73 -4.88
CA VAL A 112 14.37 -4.23 -6.21
C VAL A 112 15.59 -3.64 -6.94
N LEU A 113 15.73 -4.00 -8.21
CA LEU A 113 16.61 -3.35 -9.17
C LEU A 113 15.87 -2.20 -9.85
N VAL A 114 16.30 -0.97 -9.61
CA VAL A 114 15.58 0.25 -9.95
C VAL A 114 16.22 0.92 -11.15
N ASN A 115 15.45 1.10 -12.21
CA ASN A 115 15.79 2.06 -13.26
C ASN A 115 15.27 3.45 -12.81
N PRO A 116 16.14 4.41 -12.46
CA PRO A 116 15.73 5.70 -11.93
C PRO A 116 14.90 6.52 -12.92
N GLU A 117 15.22 6.46 -14.22
CA GLU A 117 14.46 7.14 -15.26
C GLU A 117 13.02 6.60 -15.31
N LYS A 118 12.87 5.27 -15.38
CA LYS A 118 11.54 4.64 -15.44
C LYS A 118 10.72 4.89 -14.18
N LEU A 119 11.33 4.82 -12.99
CA LEU A 119 10.62 5.10 -11.73
C LEU A 119 10.07 6.53 -11.71
N LEU A 120 10.89 7.51 -12.06
CA LEU A 120 10.46 8.91 -12.05
C LEU A 120 9.41 9.18 -13.13
N THR A 121 9.53 8.56 -14.31
CA THR A 121 8.47 8.63 -15.34
C THR A 121 7.15 8.02 -14.85
N GLU A 122 7.17 6.88 -14.14
CA GLU A 122 5.94 6.30 -13.58
C GLU A 122 5.29 7.21 -12.54
N ILE A 123 6.09 7.89 -11.71
CA ILE A 123 5.60 8.85 -10.72
C ILE A 123 4.91 10.02 -11.44
N ASP A 124 5.59 10.62 -12.43
CA ASP A 124 5.05 11.73 -13.21
C ASP A 124 3.77 11.33 -13.98
N GLU A 125 3.72 10.10 -14.54
CA GLU A 125 2.55 9.53 -15.21
C GLU A 125 1.36 9.42 -14.24
N MET A 126 1.56 8.83 -13.06
CA MET A 126 0.50 8.68 -12.05
C MET A 126 -0.04 10.03 -11.54
N ASP A 127 0.85 10.99 -11.26
CA ASP A 127 0.46 12.34 -10.83
C ASP A 127 -0.35 13.04 -11.94
N SER A 128 0.05 12.87 -13.22
CA SER A 128 -0.67 13.45 -14.37
C SER A 128 -2.08 12.86 -14.59
N GLU A 129 -2.29 11.62 -14.16
CA GLU A 129 -3.59 10.93 -14.18
C GLU A 129 -4.47 11.24 -12.96
N GLY A 130 -3.98 12.06 -12.02
CA GLY A 130 -4.71 12.51 -10.83
C GLY A 130 -4.53 11.64 -9.60
N PHE A 131 -3.58 10.68 -9.62
CA PHE A 131 -3.19 9.93 -8.44
C PHE A 131 -2.01 10.64 -7.78
N ASP A 132 -2.27 11.40 -6.72
CA ASP A 132 -1.23 12.11 -5.95
C ASP A 132 -0.30 11.13 -5.25
N VAL A 133 0.76 10.66 -5.92
CA VAL A 133 1.71 9.67 -5.39
C VAL A 133 2.98 10.32 -4.83
N SER A 134 3.25 11.56 -5.24
CA SER A 134 4.35 12.37 -4.75
C SER A 134 4.28 12.55 -3.23
N GLY A 135 5.36 12.20 -2.52
CA GLY A 135 5.40 12.24 -1.05
C GLY A 135 4.81 11.02 -0.35
N ARG A 136 4.17 10.09 -1.08
CA ARG A 136 3.68 8.79 -0.57
C ARG A 136 4.48 7.60 -1.06
N ILE A 137 5.54 7.82 -1.85
CA ILE A 137 6.43 6.77 -2.35
C ILE A 137 7.83 6.93 -1.80
N PHE A 138 8.37 5.83 -1.26
CA PHE A 138 9.69 5.77 -0.69
C PHE A 138 10.52 4.67 -1.33
N LEU A 139 11.80 4.97 -1.56
CA LEU A 139 12.77 4.08 -2.17
C LEU A 139 13.86 3.74 -1.17
N SER A 140 14.19 2.46 -1.04
CA SER A 140 15.32 2.01 -0.23
C SER A 140 16.62 2.64 -0.70
N ASP A 141 17.36 3.25 0.22
CA ASP A 141 18.73 3.71 -0.01
C ASP A 141 19.69 2.57 -0.40
N ARG A 142 19.34 1.32 -0.08
CA ARG A 142 20.09 0.10 -0.43
C ARG A 142 19.69 -0.51 -1.77
N ALA A 143 18.65 -0.01 -2.45
CA ALA A 143 18.26 -0.51 -3.77
C ALA A 143 19.38 -0.31 -4.80
N HIS A 144 19.58 -1.30 -5.66
CA HIS A 144 20.58 -1.24 -6.73
C HIS A 144 19.99 -0.60 -7.99
N LEU A 145 20.81 0.18 -8.70
CA LEU A 145 20.40 0.89 -9.90
C LEU A 145 20.66 0.05 -11.15
N VAL A 146 19.67 0.02 -12.04
CA VAL A 146 19.79 -0.50 -13.40
C VAL A 146 20.30 0.62 -14.29
N LEU A 147 21.42 0.37 -14.96
CA LEU A 147 22.16 1.38 -15.71
C LEU A 147 22.03 1.13 -17.23
N PRO A 148 22.16 2.16 -18.08
CA PRO A 148 22.25 2.00 -19.53
C PRO A 148 23.26 0.93 -19.97
N MET A 149 24.43 0.83 -19.31
CA MET A 149 25.40 -0.22 -19.59
C MET A 149 24.88 -1.64 -19.31
N HIS A 150 24.05 -1.83 -18.28
CA HIS A 150 23.43 -3.14 -18.00
C HIS A 150 22.47 -3.53 -19.12
N ARG A 151 21.67 -2.58 -19.62
CA ARG A 151 20.78 -2.81 -20.77
C ARG A 151 21.56 -3.18 -22.01
N LEU A 152 22.67 -2.48 -22.30
CA LEU A 152 23.54 -2.81 -23.43
C LEU A 152 24.08 -4.23 -23.34
N VAL A 153 24.61 -4.62 -22.17
CA VAL A 153 25.16 -5.97 -21.95
C VAL A 153 24.09 -7.05 -22.12
N ASP A 154 22.88 -6.83 -21.60
CA ASP A 154 21.75 -7.77 -21.72
C ASP A 154 21.38 -8.00 -23.19
N HIS A 155 21.32 -6.92 -23.99
CA HIS A 155 21.09 -7.02 -25.44
C HIS A 155 22.19 -7.82 -26.15
N LEU A 156 23.46 -7.57 -25.82
CA LEU A 156 24.60 -8.27 -26.43
C LEU A 156 24.64 -9.75 -26.04
N GLN A 157 24.36 -10.08 -24.78
CA GLN A 157 24.34 -11.45 -24.29
C GLN A 157 23.23 -12.27 -24.97
N GLU A 158 22.01 -11.74 -25.09
CA GLU A 158 20.93 -12.43 -25.80
C GLU A 158 21.22 -12.58 -27.30
N ALA A 159 21.85 -11.58 -27.94
CA ALA A 159 22.23 -11.69 -29.36
C ALA A 159 23.28 -12.78 -29.61
N ASN A 160 24.22 -12.98 -28.67
CA ASN A 160 25.31 -13.94 -28.80
C ASN A 160 24.89 -15.40 -28.54
N ARG A 161 23.76 -15.65 -27.87
CA ARG A 161 23.29 -17.00 -27.50
C ARG A 161 22.55 -17.75 -28.63
N GLY A 162 22.23 -17.09 -29.74
CA GLY A 162 21.43 -17.66 -30.82
C GLY A 162 19.97 -17.93 -30.43
N GLN A 163 19.14 -18.45 -31.35
CA GLN A 163 17.71 -18.69 -31.07
C GLN A 163 17.47 -19.82 -30.05
N GLU A 164 18.27 -20.89 -30.09
CA GLU A 164 18.11 -22.07 -29.21
C GLU A 164 18.65 -21.85 -27.79
N GLY A 165 19.62 -20.95 -27.61
CA GLY A 165 20.23 -20.65 -26.30
C GLY A 165 19.69 -19.38 -25.61
N ALA A 166 18.78 -18.65 -26.27
CA ALA A 166 18.22 -17.42 -25.73
C ALA A 166 17.30 -17.73 -24.52
N ILE A 167 17.54 -17.03 -23.40
CA ILE A 167 16.65 -17.13 -22.23
C ILE A 167 15.31 -16.46 -22.54
N GLY A 168 15.32 -15.45 -23.41
CA GLY A 168 14.15 -14.61 -23.68
C GLY A 168 14.02 -13.51 -22.64
N THR A 169 15.13 -12.86 -22.29
CA THR A 169 15.11 -11.77 -21.30
C THR A 169 14.26 -10.60 -21.79
N THR A 170 13.82 -9.75 -20.87
CA THR A 170 13.10 -8.51 -21.21
C THR A 170 14.02 -7.43 -21.81
N LYS A 171 15.33 -7.70 -21.90
CA LYS A 171 16.37 -6.78 -22.38
C LYS A 171 16.42 -5.46 -21.60
N ARG A 172 16.03 -5.52 -20.33
CA ARG A 172 15.96 -4.40 -19.39
C ARG A 172 17.19 -4.27 -18.51
N GLY A 173 18.19 -5.14 -18.66
CA GLY A 173 19.44 -5.06 -17.88
C GLY A 173 19.36 -5.70 -16.49
N ILE A 174 18.28 -6.42 -16.18
CA ILE A 174 18.07 -7.07 -14.87
C ILE A 174 19.14 -8.13 -14.58
N GLY A 175 19.48 -8.96 -15.57
CA GLY A 175 20.53 -9.96 -15.45
C GLY A 175 21.89 -9.33 -15.12
N PRO A 176 22.43 -8.45 -15.99
CA PRO A 176 23.70 -7.79 -15.74
C PRO A 176 23.72 -6.95 -14.45
N ALA A 177 22.63 -6.25 -14.11
CA ALA A 177 22.57 -5.50 -12.85
C ALA A 177 22.71 -6.42 -11.62
N ASN A 178 22.11 -7.61 -11.64
CA ASN A 178 22.31 -8.59 -10.58
C ASN A 178 23.72 -9.20 -10.57
N VAL A 179 24.36 -9.36 -11.73
CA VAL A 179 25.79 -9.74 -11.78
C VAL A 179 26.64 -8.69 -11.06
N SER A 180 26.39 -7.41 -11.30
CA SER A 180 27.06 -6.31 -10.59
C SER A 180 26.80 -6.32 -9.10
N ARG A 181 25.55 -6.58 -8.68
CA ARG A 181 25.18 -6.75 -7.26
C ARG A 181 25.95 -7.91 -6.62
N ALA A 182 25.92 -9.09 -7.22
CA ALA A 182 26.59 -10.28 -6.71
C ALA A 182 28.13 -10.12 -6.67
N ASN A 183 28.70 -9.44 -7.68
CA ASN A 183 30.12 -9.12 -7.73
C ASN A 183 30.53 -8.00 -6.76
N ARG A 184 29.55 -7.33 -6.12
CA ARG A 184 29.72 -6.18 -5.19
C ARG A 184 30.26 -4.92 -5.87
N THR A 185 30.03 -4.77 -7.17
CA THR A 185 30.40 -3.59 -7.97
C THR A 185 29.18 -2.76 -8.37
N GLY A 186 27.96 -3.21 -8.09
CA GLY A 186 26.73 -2.50 -8.46
C GLY A 186 26.58 -1.14 -7.78
N VAL A 187 26.00 -0.17 -8.47
CA VAL A 187 25.68 1.16 -7.91
C VAL A 187 24.35 1.07 -7.15
N ARG A 188 24.29 1.64 -5.94
CA ARG A 188 23.10 1.73 -5.10
C ARG A 188 22.63 3.17 -4.97
N VAL A 189 21.37 3.34 -4.55
CA VAL A 189 20.77 4.67 -4.31
C VAL A 189 21.61 5.53 -3.35
N CYS A 190 22.07 4.96 -2.23
CA CYS A 190 22.89 5.69 -1.26
C CYS A 190 24.22 6.19 -1.83
N ASP A 191 24.76 5.53 -2.86
CA ASP A 191 26.05 5.96 -3.45
C ASP A 191 25.90 7.27 -4.23
N LEU A 192 24.69 7.65 -4.64
CA LEU A 192 24.43 8.93 -5.30
C LEU A 192 24.77 10.13 -4.42
N GLU A 193 24.91 9.95 -3.10
CA GLU A 193 25.44 10.97 -2.19
C GLU A 193 26.88 11.35 -2.55
N ASP A 194 27.70 10.38 -2.99
CA ASP A 194 29.11 10.55 -3.38
C ASP A 194 29.34 10.08 -4.83
N MET A 195 29.34 11.04 -5.75
CA MET A 195 29.51 10.74 -7.16
C MET A 195 30.90 10.19 -7.52
N GLU A 196 31.94 10.38 -6.69
CA GLU A 196 33.23 9.71 -6.93
C GLU A 196 33.12 8.19 -6.69
N THR A 197 32.39 7.77 -5.66
CA THR A 197 32.05 6.35 -5.46
C THR A 197 31.27 5.79 -6.65
N VAL A 198 30.29 6.54 -7.17
CA VAL A 198 29.55 6.14 -8.39
C VAL A 198 30.51 5.95 -9.57
N ARG A 199 31.41 6.91 -9.81
CA ARG A 199 32.39 6.85 -10.90
C ARG A 199 33.29 5.61 -10.79
N LEU A 200 33.79 5.29 -9.59
CA LEU A 200 34.63 4.11 -9.36
C LEU A 200 33.86 2.82 -9.66
N ARG A 201 32.63 2.69 -9.16
CA ARG A 201 31.79 1.51 -9.45
C ARG A 201 31.46 1.38 -10.93
N LEU A 202 31.19 2.48 -11.63
CA LEU A 202 30.99 2.45 -13.09
C LEU A 202 32.24 1.94 -13.83
N GLN A 203 33.44 2.32 -13.38
CA GLN A 203 34.70 1.82 -13.95
C GLN A 203 34.88 0.32 -13.71
N GLU A 204 34.53 -0.18 -12.51
CA GLU A 204 34.57 -1.61 -12.21
C GLU A 204 33.57 -2.40 -13.04
N ASN A 205 32.34 -1.90 -13.21
CA ASN A 205 31.34 -2.52 -14.09
C ASN A 205 31.79 -2.53 -15.55
N ALA A 206 32.34 -1.42 -16.06
CA ALA A 206 32.85 -1.37 -17.42
C ALA A 206 33.96 -2.39 -17.64
N ARG A 207 34.89 -2.56 -16.67
CA ARG A 207 35.92 -3.61 -16.72
C ARG A 207 35.33 -5.01 -16.67
N LEU A 208 34.37 -5.25 -15.76
CA LEU A 208 33.72 -6.55 -15.58
C LEU A 208 33.02 -7.02 -16.86
N PHE A 209 32.33 -6.11 -17.56
CA PHE A 209 31.59 -6.42 -18.78
C PHE A 209 32.39 -6.21 -20.07
N GLY A 210 33.65 -5.81 -19.99
CA GLY A 210 34.50 -5.54 -21.16
C GLY A 210 34.03 -4.36 -22.02
N LEU A 211 33.42 -3.34 -21.40
CA LEU A 211 32.91 -2.15 -22.07
C LEU A 211 33.97 -1.05 -22.21
N PRO A 212 33.89 -0.19 -23.24
CA PRO A 212 34.82 0.92 -23.44
C PRO A 212 34.69 1.99 -22.35
N SER A 213 35.75 2.77 -22.14
CA SER A 213 35.78 3.87 -21.16
C SER A 213 34.72 4.96 -21.41
N GLY A 214 34.24 5.09 -22.65
CA GLY A 214 33.11 5.97 -23.00
C GLY A 214 31.83 5.64 -22.24
N SER A 215 31.56 4.34 -22.01
CA SER A 215 30.37 3.91 -21.28
C SER A 215 30.35 4.41 -19.83
N VAL A 216 31.51 4.60 -19.19
CA VAL A 216 31.59 5.19 -17.84
C VAL A 216 31.08 6.63 -17.85
N HIS A 217 31.54 7.43 -18.81
CA HIS A 217 31.18 8.85 -18.91
C HIS A 217 29.69 9.03 -19.21
N GLU A 218 29.15 8.23 -20.14
CA GLU A 218 27.73 8.24 -20.50
C GLU A 218 26.82 7.89 -19.32
N ASN A 219 27.13 6.80 -18.61
CA ASN A 219 26.31 6.36 -17.46
C ASN A 219 26.43 7.33 -16.28
N TYR A 220 27.60 7.94 -16.06
CA TYR A 220 27.80 8.96 -15.04
C TYR A 220 26.97 10.23 -15.32
N ALA A 221 27.03 10.72 -16.56
CA ALA A 221 26.26 11.89 -16.97
C ALA A 221 24.75 11.63 -16.87
N TRP A 222 24.30 10.45 -17.33
CA TRP A 222 22.90 10.03 -17.23
C TRP A 222 22.42 9.89 -15.79
N LEU A 223 23.19 9.26 -14.89
CA LEU A 223 22.80 9.17 -13.47
C LEU A 223 22.72 10.54 -12.80
N SER A 224 23.61 11.46 -13.17
CA SER A 224 23.67 12.80 -12.60
C SER A 224 22.37 13.60 -12.82
N THR A 225 21.60 13.33 -13.89
CA THR A 225 20.33 14.04 -14.15
C THR A 225 19.19 13.61 -13.22
N PHE A 226 19.28 12.43 -12.61
CA PHE A 226 18.23 11.89 -11.74
C PHE A 226 18.61 11.92 -10.25
N ARG A 227 19.89 12.18 -9.94
CA ARG A 227 20.48 12.15 -8.60
C ARG A 227 19.58 12.76 -7.52
N ASP A 228 19.26 14.03 -7.66
CA ASP A 228 18.58 14.77 -6.59
C ASP A 228 17.13 14.32 -6.41
N LYS A 229 16.44 13.96 -7.51
CA LYS A 229 15.07 13.42 -7.46
C LYS A 229 15.02 12.04 -6.80
N VAL A 230 15.98 11.16 -7.13
CA VAL A 230 16.08 9.82 -6.53
C VAL A 230 16.41 9.92 -5.05
N LEU A 231 17.36 10.79 -4.66
CA LEU A 231 17.71 11.02 -3.26
C LEU A 231 16.55 11.65 -2.46
N ALA A 232 15.67 12.42 -3.09
CA ALA A 232 14.53 13.05 -2.42
C ALA A 232 13.50 12.03 -1.88
N ILE A 233 13.38 10.87 -2.52
CA ILE A 233 12.48 9.77 -2.10
C ILE A 233 13.24 8.63 -1.40
N ALA A 234 14.55 8.77 -1.20
CA ALA A 234 15.38 7.72 -0.61
C ALA A 234 15.24 7.68 0.93
N VAL A 235 15.04 6.48 1.48
CA VAL A 235 14.90 6.24 2.92
C VAL A 235 15.60 4.95 3.35
N ASP A 236 15.91 4.82 4.64
CA ASP A 236 16.22 3.49 5.20
C ASP A 236 14.93 2.68 5.29
N SER A 237 14.61 1.97 4.20
CA SER A 237 13.35 1.23 4.09
C SER A 237 13.24 0.10 5.12
N VAL A 238 14.36 -0.47 5.58
CA VAL A 238 14.36 -1.53 6.58
C VAL A 238 13.90 -0.93 7.90
N ARG A 239 14.53 0.18 8.33
CA ARG A 239 14.13 0.85 9.57
C ARG A 239 12.71 1.39 9.51
N LEU A 240 12.28 1.93 8.36
CA LEU A 240 10.90 2.39 8.15
C LEU A 240 9.89 1.26 8.39
N LEU A 241 10.12 0.09 7.79
CA LEU A 241 9.22 -1.06 7.88
C LEU A 241 9.24 -1.72 9.27
N GLU A 242 10.40 -1.74 9.94
CA GLU A 242 10.51 -2.15 11.34
C GLU A 242 9.67 -1.25 12.25
N VAL A 243 9.87 0.07 12.20
CA VAL A 243 9.11 1.04 12.99
C VAL A 243 7.62 0.94 12.67
N ALA A 244 7.24 0.84 11.40
CA ALA A 244 5.84 0.68 11.01
C ALA A 244 5.21 -0.58 11.64
N THR A 245 5.96 -1.68 11.67
CA THR A 245 5.48 -2.94 12.27
C THR A 245 5.37 -2.82 13.79
N GLU A 246 6.37 -2.20 14.45
CA GLU A 246 6.38 -1.94 15.90
C GLU A 246 5.20 -1.07 16.35
N GLU A 247 4.83 -0.08 15.54
CA GLU A 247 3.73 0.85 15.83
C GLU A 247 2.35 0.29 15.42
N GLY A 248 2.29 -0.90 14.81
CA GLY A 248 1.03 -1.58 14.47
C GLY A 248 0.47 -1.29 13.08
N TYR A 249 1.24 -0.67 12.17
CA TYR A 249 0.80 -0.46 10.80
C TYR A 249 0.68 -1.78 10.04
N SER A 250 -0.50 -2.03 9.47
CA SER A 250 -0.71 -3.11 8.48
C SER A 250 0.10 -2.89 7.20
N ILE A 251 0.77 -3.95 6.72
CA ILE A 251 1.68 -3.92 5.56
C ILE A 251 1.30 -5.01 4.56
N LEU A 252 1.19 -4.63 3.29
CA LEU A 252 0.92 -5.51 2.16
C LEU A 252 2.18 -5.68 1.30
N PHE A 253 2.77 -6.87 1.33
CA PHE A 253 3.94 -7.23 0.55
C PHE A 253 3.52 -7.75 -0.84
N GLU A 254 3.88 -6.99 -1.86
CA GLU A 254 3.66 -7.32 -3.26
C GLU A 254 4.84 -8.12 -3.80
N GLY A 255 4.63 -9.42 -4.00
CA GLY A 255 5.56 -10.27 -4.73
C GLY A 255 5.54 -9.98 -6.23
N ALA A 256 6.70 -10.05 -6.86
CA ALA A 256 6.83 -9.96 -8.31
C ALA A 256 7.12 -11.34 -8.92
N GLN A 257 6.72 -11.52 -10.19
CA GLN A 257 6.91 -12.78 -10.93
C GLN A 257 6.28 -14.00 -10.23
N GLY A 258 6.68 -15.23 -10.58
CA GLY A 258 6.17 -16.46 -9.99
C GLY A 258 7.28 -17.46 -9.67
N PRO A 259 7.01 -18.46 -8.81
CA PRO A 259 8.02 -19.34 -8.22
C PRO A 259 8.75 -20.22 -9.24
N LEU A 260 8.11 -20.57 -10.37
CA LEU A 260 8.77 -21.37 -11.41
C LEU A 260 9.86 -20.60 -12.16
N ILE A 261 9.91 -19.27 -12.03
CA ILE A 261 10.98 -18.44 -12.57
C ILE A 261 11.87 -17.85 -11.46
N ASP A 262 11.83 -18.44 -10.25
CA ASP A 262 12.75 -18.14 -9.15
C ASP A 262 14.18 -18.61 -9.50
N ILE A 263 15.20 -17.82 -9.14
CA ILE A 263 16.60 -18.14 -9.45
C ILE A 263 17.12 -19.42 -8.78
N ASP A 264 16.64 -19.73 -7.57
CA ASP A 264 17.13 -20.85 -6.75
C ASP A 264 16.19 -22.07 -6.79
N HIS A 265 14.91 -21.83 -7.07
CA HIS A 265 13.87 -22.86 -6.97
C HIS A 265 13.10 -23.09 -8.26
N GLY A 266 13.27 -22.22 -9.26
CA GLY A 266 12.56 -22.30 -10.52
C GLY A 266 13.19 -23.26 -11.52
N ASN A 267 12.63 -23.24 -12.73
CA ASN A 267 13.02 -24.07 -13.86
C ASN A 267 14.30 -23.53 -14.54
N TYR A 268 15.45 -23.68 -13.88
CA TYR A 268 16.73 -23.17 -14.35
C TYR A 268 17.16 -23.86 -15.67
N PRO A 269 17.68 -23.12 -16.69
CA PRO A 269 18.09 -21.71 -16.67
C PRO A 269 17.01 -20.70 -17.08
N PHE A 270 15.77 -21.13 -17.36
CA PHE A 270 14.67 -20.26 -17.81
C PHE A 270 13.98 -19.52 -16.65
N VAL A 271 14.79 -18.83 -15.86
CA VAL A 271 14.39 -18.14 -14.63
C VAL A 271 14.79 -16.67 -14.67
N THR A 272 14.23 -15.86 -13.76
CA THR A 272 14.75 -14.51 -13.52
C THR A 272 15.98 -14.57 -12.60
N THR A 273 16.68 -13.46 -12.45
CA THR A 273 17.91 -13.38 -11.64
C THR A 273 17.67 -12.92 -10.21
N CYS A 274 16.40 -12.90 -9.77
CA CYS A 274 15.99 -12.58 -8.41
C CYS A 274 15.20 -13.76 -7.81
N PRO A 275 15.22 -13.92 -6.48
CA PRO A 275 14.22 -14.74 -5.80
C PRO A 275 12.82 -14.18 -6.08
N THR A 276 11.84 -15.04 -6.32
CA THR A 276 10.43 -14.68 -6.57
C THR A 276 9.47 -15.32 -5.55
N THR A 277 9.99 -16.24 -4.73
CA THR A 277 9.27 -16.91 -3.65
C THR A 277 9.11 -16.03 -2.40
N PHE A 278 8.27 -16.47 -1.45
CA PHE A 278 7.99 -15.78 -0.19
C PHE A 278 9.25 -15.42 0.62
N HIS A 279 10.32 -16.21 0.51
CA HIS A 279 11.62 -15.92 1.14
C HIS A 279 12.21 -14.55 0.76
N ALA A 280 11.84 -14.01 -0.40
CA ALA A 280 12.26 -12.69 -0.84
C ALA A 280 11.87 -11.59 0.17
N VAL A 281 10.78 -11.76 0.94
CA VAL A 281 10.29 -10.76 1.89
C VAL A 281 11.34 -10.48 2.95
N GLY A 282 11.70 -11.46 3.78
CA GLY A 282 12.67 -11.26 4.85
C GLY A 282 14.03 -10.75 4.33
N SER A 283 14.51 -11.29 3.20
CA SER A 283 15.79 -10.87 2.62
C SER A 283 15.82 -9.42 2.11
N SER A 284 14.66 -8.83 1.80
CA SER A 284 14.56 -7.50 1.18
C SER A 284 14.06 -6.42 2.14
N THR A 285 13.27 -6.81 3.15
CA THR A 285 12.64 -5.88 4.10
C THR A 285 13.29 -5.90 5.48
N GLY A 286 13.98 -6.98 5.86
CA GLY A 286 14.48 -7.20 7.21
C GLY A 286 13.42 -7.69 8.21
N ILE A 287 12.15 -7.76 7.81
CA ILE A 287 11.06 -8.26 8.65
C ILE A 287 11.17 -9.77 8.86
N ASP A 288 10.97 -10.23 10.09
CA ASP A 288 10.84 -11.65 10.37
C ASP A 288 9.61 -12.21 9.66
N SER A 289 9.85 -13.07 8.67
CA SER A 289 8.80 -13.67 7.85
C SER A 289 7.82 -14.54 8.66
N SER A 290 8.16 -14.92 9.90
CA SER A 290 7.24 -15.61 10.82
C SER A 290 6.04 -14.75 11.25
N GLN A 291 6.19 -13.42 11.22
CA GLN A 291 5.15 -12.44 11.57
C GLN A 291 4.11 -12.25 10.47
N ILE A 292 4.38 -12.74 9.25
CA ILE A 292 3.47 -12.60 8.11
C ILE A 292 2.48 -13.75 8.13
N HIS A 293 1.33 -13.48 8.74
CA HIS A 293 0.31 -14.49 8.96
C HIS A 293 -0.55 -14.77 7.73
N HIS A 294 -0.77 -13.76 6.88
CA HIS A 294 -1.52 -13.90 5.65
C HIS A 294 -0.59 -14.09 4.45
N ARG A 295 -0.58 -15.29 3.86
CA ARG A 295 0.24 -15.61 2.68
C ARG A 295 -0.67 -16.11 1.56
N ILE A 296 -1.18 -15.17 0.78
CA ILE A 296 -2.22 -15.43 -0.22
C ILE A 296 -1.55 -15.74 -1.57
N GLY A 297 -1.76 -16.95 -2.06
CA GLY A 297 -1.32 -17.36 -3.40
C GLY A 297 -2.34 -17.00 -4.46
N VAL A 298 -1.98 -16.17 -5.42
CA VAL A 298 -2.85 -15.81 -6.55
C VAL A 298 -2.72 -16.87 -7.63
N LEU A 299 -3.85 -17.47 -8.02
CA LEU A 299 -3.94 -18.53 -9.00
C LEU A 299 -4.99 -18.19 -10.04
N LYS A 300 -4.57 -18.01 -11.29
CA LYS A 300 -5.49 -17.85 -12.40
C LYS A 300 -6.14 -19.19 -12.71
N THR A 301 -7.41 -19.18 -13.12
CA THR A 301 -8.19 -20.39 -13.43
C THR A 301 -7.74 -21.15 -14.68
N TYR A 302 -6.71 -20.67 -15.37
CA TYR A 302 -6.02 -21.29 -16.49
C TYR A 302 -4.54 -20.90 -16.46
N GLN A 303 -3.70 -21.58 -17.21
CA GLN A 303 -2.26 -21.37 -17.20
C GLN A 303 -1.81 -20.49 -18.37
N THR A 304 -0.84 -19.62 -18.11
CA THR A 304 -0.17 -18.83 -19.15
C THR A 304 1.33 -18.75 -18.87
N MET A 305 2.11 -18.56 -19.94
CA MET A 305 3.55 -18.41 -19.87
C MET A 305 4.03 -17.29 -20.79
N VAL A 306 5.01 -16.53 -20.31
CA VAL A 306 5.77 -15.56 -21.11
C VAL A 306 7.22 -16.02 -21.17
N GLY A 307 7.76 -16.15 -22.39
CA GLY A 307 9.15 -16.57 -22.60
C GLY A 307 9.27 -18.05 -23.01
N ASN A 308 10.52 -18.50 -23.01
CA ASN A 308 10.90 -19.87 -23.38
C ASN A 308 10.83 -20.80 -22.15
N GLY A 309 10.91 -22.10 -22.37
CA GLY A 309 10.87 -23.14 -21.34
C GLY A 309 9.66 -24.07 -21.45
N ALA A 310 9.72 -25.19 -20.74
CA ALA A 310 8.70 -26.23 -20.77
C ALA A 310 7.36 -25.76 -20.20
N PHE A 311 6.28 -25.99 -20.96
CA PHE A 311 4.90 -25.68 -20.58
C PHE A 311 4.02 -26.94 -20.76
N VAL A 312 3.87 -27.71 -19.70
CA VAL A 312 3.22 -29.04 -19.75
C VAL A 312 1.77 -28.97 -20.24
N THR A 313 0.99 -27.97 -19.80
CA THR A 313 -0.42 -27.83 -20.20
C THR A 313 -0.64 -26.91 -21.41
N GLU A 314 0.42 -26.55 -22.14
CA GLU A 314 0.29 -25.68 -23.31
C GLU A 314 -0.62 -26.29 -24.37
N ASP A 315 -1.55 -25.49 -24.87
CA ASP A 315 -2.30 -25.78 -26.08
C ASP A 315 -1.87 -24.79 -27.17
N THR A 316 -1.28 -25.32 -28.25
CA THR A 316 -0.89 -24.55 -29.43
C THR A 316 -1.99 -24.47 -30.48
N GLY A 317 -3.18 -25.02 -30.16
CA GLY A 317 -4.33 -25.08 -31.04
C GLY A 317 -5.44 -24.11 -30.66
N ALA A 318 -6.67 -24.52 -30.97
CA ALA A 318 -7.86 -23.67 -30.84
C ALA A 318 -8.20 -23.30 -29.39
N LEU A 319 -7.86 -24.15 -28.41
CA LEU A 319 -8.13 -23.87 -27.01
C LEU A 319 -7.21 -22.76 -26.51
N GLY A 320 -5.91 -22.85 -26.80
CA GLY A 320 -4.92 -21.85 -26.42
C GLY A 320 -5.25 -20.49 -27.02
N ASP A 321 -5.64 -20.44 -28.30
CA ASP A 321 -6.06 -19.21 -28.98
C ASP A 321 -7.36 -18.63 -28.39
N ARG A 322 -8.29 -19.50 -28.00
CA ARG A 322 -9.54 -19.08 -27.35
C ARG A 322 -9.27 -18.48 -25.97
N LEU A 323 -8.52 -19.17 -25.12
CA LEU A 323 -8.11 -18.66 -23.80
C LEU A 323 -7.36 -17.34 -23.93
N ARG A 324 -6.47 -17.23 -24.93
CA ARG A 324 -5.71 -15.99 -25.19
C ARG A 324 -6.63 -14.82 -25.55
N THR A 325 -7.60 -15.06 -26.43
CA THR A 325 -8.56 -14.05 -26.90
C THR A 325 -9.48 -13.59 -25.77
N VAL A 326 -10.14 -14.52 -25.08
CA VAL A 326 -11.11 -14.21 -24.02
C VAL A 326 -10.40 -13.59 -22.81
N GLY A 327 -9.26 -14.15 -22.39
CA GLY A 327 -8.46 -13.66 -21.28
C GLY A 327 -7.65 -12.39 -21.57
N LYS A 328 -7.68 -11.90 -22.82
CA LYS A 328 -6.87 -10.77 -23.33
C LYS A 328 -5.38 -10.92 -23.02
N GLU A 329 -4.85 -12.14 -23.19
CA GLU A 329 -3.51 -12.53 -22.77
C GLU A 329 -2.43 -12.08 -23.76
N SER A 330 -2.11 -10.79 -23.68
CA SER A 330 -1.04 -10.13 -24.42
C SER A 330 -0.10 -9.41 -23.46
N GLY A 331 1.20 -9.44 -23.75
CA GLY A 331 2.20 -8.74 -22.95
C GLY A 331 1.97 -7.23 -23.00
N THR A 332 1.62 -6.62 -21.88
CA THR A 332 1.27 -5.19 -21.81
C THR A 332 2.43 -4.24 -22.12
N THR A 333 3.67 -4.72 -21.97
CA THR A 333 4.93 -3.97 -22.22
C THR A 333 5.60 -4.35 -23.54
N THR A 334 5.49 -5.62 -23.96
CA THR A 334 6.22 -6.15 -25.13
C THR A 334 5.32 -6.43 -26.32
N GLY A 335 4.00 -6.44 -26.16
CA GLY A 335 3.02 -6.81 -27.16
C GLY A 335 3.02 -8.31 -27.53
N ARG A 336 3.88 -9.13 -26.92
CA ARG A 336 4.02 -10.55 -27.28
C ARG A 336 2.79 -11.36 -26.83
N PRO A 337 2.24 -12.24 -27.68
CA PRO A 337 1.16 -13.14 -27.27
C PRO A 337 1.68 -14.10 -26.20
N ARG A 338 0.86 -14.35 -25.16
CA ARG A 338 1.21 -15.34 -24.14
C ARG A 338 0.85 -16.74 -24.62
N ARG A 339 1.68 -17.71 -24.27
CA ARG A 339 1.35 -19.13 -24.41
C ARG A 339 0.23 -19.42 -23.39
N CYS A 340 -0.74 -20.23 -23.76
CA CYS A 340 -1.95 -20.47 -22.95
C CYS A 340 -2.24 -21.97 -22.87
N GLY A 341 -2.83 -22.38 -21.75
CA GLY A 341 -3.13 -23.77 -21.46
C GLY A 341 -4.14 -23.92 -20.33
N TRP A 342 -4.61 -25.14 -20.11
CA TRP A 342 -5.46 -25.44 -18.97
C TRP A 342 -4.72 -25.26 -17.63
N LEU A 343 -5.49 -25.13 -16.55
CA LEU A 343 -4.95 -25.00 -15.20
C LEU A 343 -4.04 -26.18 -14.84
N ASP A 344 -2.88 -25.87 -14.26
CA ASP A 344 -1.89 -26.85 -13.82
C ASP A 344 -1.83 -26.93 -12.28
N LEU A 345 -2.54 -27.92 -11.71
CA LEU A 345 -2.58 -28.08 -10.26
C LEU A 345 -1.32 -28.72 -9.66
N PRO A 346 -0.61 -29.68 -10.30
CA PRO A 346 0.72 -30.11 -9.83
C PRO A 346 1.68 -28.94 -9.63
N HIS A 347 1.74 -28.02 -10.59
CA HIS A 347 2.54 -26.80 -10.49
C HIS A 347 2.05 -25.89 -9.34
N ALA A 348 0.75 -25.59 -9.28
CA ALA A 348 0.19 -24.73 -8.23
C ALA A 348 0.37 -25.30 -6.82
N LEU A 349 0.29 -26.64 -6.66
CA LEU A 349 0.53 -27.33 -5.40
C LEU A 349 2.00 -27.20 -4.96
N TRP A 350 2.94 -27.39 -5.88
CA TRP A 350 4.35 -27.18 -5.60
C TRP A 350 4.63 -25.71 -5.21
N ALA A 351 4.10 -24.77 -5.98
CA ALA A 351 4.25 -23.33 -5.76
C ALA A 351 3.70 -22.89 -4.38
N SER A 352 2.51 -23.35 -4.03
CA SER A 352 1.85 -23.00 -2.77
C SER A 352 2.60 -23.58 -1.56
N ARG A 353 3.09 -24.81 -1.66
CA ARG A 353 3.95 -25.43 -0.63
C ARG A 353 5.28 -24.72 -0.47
N ARG A 354 5.90 -24.30 -1.57
CA ARG A 354 7.17 -23.53 -1.56
C ARG A 354 7.00 -22.19 -0.87
N ASN A 355 5.90 -21.50 -1.14
CA ASN A 355 5.59 -20.20 -0.58
C ASN A 355 4.90 -20.26 0.80
N LYS A 356 4.59 -21.46 1.31
CA LYS A 356 3.87 -21.68 2.56
C LYS A 356 2.53 -20.91 2.59
N CYS A 357 1.84 -20.86 1.45
CA CYS A 357 0.57 -20.15 1.34
C CYS A 357 -0.43 -20.66 2.39
N THR A 358 -1.19 -19.72 2.95
CA THR A 358 -2.25 -19.98 3.93
C THR A 358 -3.62 -20.05 3.26
N SER A 359 -3.79 -19.35 2.13
CA SER A 359 -4.97 -19.42 1.28
C SER A 359 -4.66 -19.12 -0.19
N VAL A 360 -5.66 -19.32 -1.04
CA VAL A 360 -5.60 -19.08 -2.49
C VAL A 360 -6.65 -18.06 -2.91
N ALA A 361 -6.25 -17.10 -3.74
CA ALA A 361 -7.17 -16.21 -4.42
C ALA A 361 -7.25 -16.58 -5.90
N LEU A 362 -8.42 -17.07 -6.34
CA LEU A 362 -8.64 -17.42 -7.73
C LEU A 362 -8.94 -16.19 -8.58
N THR A 363 -8.29 -16.07 -9.72
CA THR A 363 -8.50 -14.94 -10.63
C THR A 363 -9.01 -15.37 -11.99
N LYS A 364 -9.71 -14.44 -12.66
CA LYS A 364 -10.26 -14.61 -14.02
C LYS A 364 -11.19 -15.81 -14.19
N LEU A 365 -12.09 -16.05 -13.23
CA LEU A 365 -13.10 -17.11 -13.37
C LEU A 365 -14.01 -16.85 -14.59
N ASP A 366 -14.31 -15.58 -14.86
CA ASP A 366 -15.14 -15.10 -15.97
C ASP A 366 -14.63 -15.54 -17.35
N VAL A 367 -13.33 -15.79 -17.51
CA VAL A 367 -12.76 -16.30 -18.77
C VAL A 367 -13.30 -17.70 -19.09
N LEU A 368 -13.71 -18.47 -18.08
CA LEU A 368 -14.24 -19.81 -18.26
C LEU A 368 -15.76 -19.85 -18.52
N ASP A 369 -16.45 -18.69 -18.50
CA ASP A 369 -17.91 -18.59 -18.67
C ASP A 369 -18.43 -19.22 -19.96
N GLU A 370 -17.64 -19.17 -21.05
CA GLU A 370 -18.07 -19.66 -22.36
C GLU A 370 -17.70 -21.11 -22.66
N PHE A 371 -17.10 -21.82 -21.70
CA PHE A 371 -16.65 -23.20 -21.90
C PHE A 371 -17.75 -24.17 -21.46
N SER A 372 -17.99 -25.21 -22.28
CA SER A 372 -18.90 -26.30 -21.94
C SER A 372 -18.21 -27.42 -21.15
N SER A 373 -16.89 -27.52 -21.28
CA SER A 373 -16.03 -28.46 -20.58
C SER A 373 -14.70 -27.78 -20.26
N ILE A 374 -14.27 -27.87 -19.01
CA ILE A 374 -13.07 -27.22 -18.48
C ILE A 374 -12.08 -28.30 -18.07
N GLY A 375 -10.89 -28.28 -18.68
CA GLY A 375 -9.80 -29.18 -18.34
C GLY A 375 -8.98 -28.65 -17.16
N VAL A 376 -8.63 -29.53 -16.24
CA VAL A 376 -7.72 -29.24 -15.12
C VAL A 376 -6.67 -30.35 -15.09
N CYS A 377 -5.39 -29.98 -15.19
CA CYS A 377 -4.30 -30.94 -15.06
C CYS A 377 -4.14 -31.33 -13.58
N THR A 378 -4.16 -32.63 -13.33
CA THR A 378 -4.19 -33.24 -11.99
C THR A 378 -2.98 -34.12 -11.70
N GLY A 379 -2.10 -34.28 -12.67
CA GLY A 379 -0.90 -35.10 -12.56
C GLY A 379 -0.14 -35.08 -13.89
N TYR A 380 1.09 -35.59 -13.87
CA TYR A 380 1.90 -35.74 -15.07
C TYR A 380 2.19 -37.22 -15.32
N ALA A 381 2.29 -37.58 -16.60
CA ALA A 381 2.88 -38.83 -17.03
C ALA A 381 4.27 -38.56 -17.63
N TYR A 382 5.28 -39.33 -17.20
CA TYR A 382 6.66 -39.24 -17.66
C TYR A 382 7.18 -40.65 -17.93
N HIS A 383 7.59 -40.93 -19.18
CA HIS A 383 8.07 -42.26 -19.60
C HIS A 383 7.16 -43.45 -19.24
N GLY A 384 5.84 -43.22 -19.20
CA GLY A 384 4.84 -44.25 -18.88
C GLY A 384 4.54 -44.43 -17.39
N GLU A 385 5.19 -43.67 -16.50
CA GLU A 385 4.81 -43.56 -15.09
C GLU A 385 3.88 -42.36 -14.87
N GLU A 386 2.78 -42.56 -14.13
CA GLU A 386 1.77 -41.53 -13.83
C GLU A 386 1.88 -41.04 -12.38
N ASP A 387 1.30 -39.86 -12.11
CA ASP A 387 1.18 -39.24 -10.77
C ASP A 387 2.53 -38.98 -10.07
N LEU A 388 3.48 -38.48 -10.84
CA LEU A 388 4.80 -38.12 -10.33
C LEU A 388 4.79 -36.77 -9.63
N GLU A 389 5.64 -36.65 -8.61
CA GLU A 389 5.90 -35.39 -7.92
C GLU A 389 6.40 -34.33 -8.91
N PHE A 390 5.84 -33.12 -8.84
CA PHE A 390 6.28 -31.98 -9.64
C PHE A 390 7.75 -31.65 -9.37
N ARG A 391 8.53 -31.45 -10.44
CA ARG A 391 9.95 -31.03 -10.36
C ARG A 391 10.15 -29.82 -11.28
N PRO A 392 10.72 -28.71 -10.77
CA PRO A 392 11.06 -27.54 -11.59
C PRO A 392 12.35 -27.80 -12.39
N ASP A 393 12.32 -28.79 -13.28
CA ASP A 393 13.45 -29.19 -14.12
C ASP A 393 13.02 -29.21 -15.59
N GLU A 394 13.78 -28.55 -16.47
CA GLU A 394 13.37 -28.30 -17.85
C GLU A 394 13.25 -29.61 -18.63
N LYS A 395 14.18 -30.54 -18.43
CA LYS A 395 14.17 -31.82 -19.14
C LYS A 395 12.97 -32.65 -18.71
N TYR A 396 12.73 -32.74 -17.40
CA TYR A 396 11.57 -33.43 -16.86
C TYR A 396 10.27 -32.83 -17.40
N LEU A 397 10.09 -31.51 -17.28
CA LEU A 397 8.86 -30.83 -17.68
C LEU A 397 8.62 -30.89 -19.19
N SER A 398 9.66 -30.82 -20.02
CA SER A 398 9.51 -30.89 -21.50
C SER A 398 9.12 -32.27 -22.02
N GLU A 399 9.41 -33.32 -21.24
CA GLU A 399 9.07 -34.72 -21.56
C GLU A 399 7.78 -35.19 -20.86
N CYS A 400 7.20 -34.37 -19.97
CA CYS A 400 5.94 -34.67 -19.28
C CYS A 400 4.72 -34.45 -20.18
N THR A 401 3.72 -35.32 -20.03
CA THR A 401 2.38 -35.13 -20.61
C THR A 401 1.33 -34.91 -19.52
N PRO A 402 0.41 -33.93 -19.66
CA PRO A 402 -0.58 -33.62 -18.64
C PRO A 402 -1.69 -34.66 -18.56
N ILE A 403 -2.09 -35.02 -17.33
CA ILE A 403 -3.25 -35.88 -17.04
C ILE A 403 -4.42 -34.98 -16.65
N TYR A 404 -5.41 -34.86 -17.54
CA TYR A 404 -6.55 -33.98 -17.36
C TYR A 404 -7.75 -34.67 -16.70
N ARG A 405 -8.35 -33.95 -15.75
CA ARG A 405 -9.74 -34.16 -15.32
C ARG A 405 -10.62 -33.06 -15.93
N PHE A 406 -11.76 -33.44 -16.48
CA PHE A 406 -12.71 -32.49 -17.06
C PHE A 406 -13.90 -32.23 -16.12
N PHE A 407 -14.25 -30.96 -16.01
CA PHE A 407 -15.40 -30.46 -15.28
C PHE A 407 -16.44 -29.90 -16.24
N PRO A 408 -17.75 -30.08 -15.97
CA PRO A 408 -18.77 -29.40 -16.76
C PRO A 408 -18.61 -27.90 -16.59
N GLY A 409 -18.58 -27.16 -17.69
CA GLY A 409 -18.65 -25.70 -17.66
C GLY A 409 -20.08 -25.20 -17.47
N TRP A 410 -20.23 -23.88 -17.33
CA TRP A 410 -21.51 -23.28 -16.94
C TRP A 410 -22.21 -22.46 -18.02
N LEU A 411 -21.54 -22.06 -19.11
CA LEU A 411 -22.14 -21.39 -20.27
C LEU A 411 -23.03 -20.18 -19.92
N THR A 412 -22.72 -19.49 -18.83
CA THR A 412 -23.44 -18.31 -18.36
C THR A 412 -22.46 -17.30 -17.79
N SER A 413 -22.78 -16.01 -17.87
CA SER A 413 -21.86 -15.00 -17.34
C SER A 413 -21.83 -15.01 -15.81
N THR A 414 -20.63 -14.93 -15.24
CA THR A 414 -20.38 -14.72 -13.81
C THR A 414 -20.09 -13.27 -13.47
N ASN A 415 -20.01 -12.39 -14.47
CA ASN A 415 -19.78 -10.97 -14.29
C ASN A 415 -20.98 -10.29 -13.59
N GLY A 416 -20.72 -9.45 -12.60
CA GLY A 416 -21.77 -8.77 -11.83
C GLY A 416 -22.48 -9.63 -10.78
N VAL A 417 -22.08 -10.89 -10.59
CA VAL A 417 -22.45 -11.68 -9.41
C VAL A 417 -21.94 -10.96 -8.16
N ALA A 418 -22.76 -10.85 -7.12
CA ALA A 418 -22.42 -10.10 -5.92
C ALA A 418 -21.95 -10.99 -4.75
N ARG A 419 -22.37 -12.26 -4.75
CA ARG A 419 -22.04 -13.22 -3.67
C ARG A 419 -21.49 -14.52 -4.23
N TYR A 420 -20.54 -15.11 -3.52
CA TYR A 420 -19.97 -16.41 -3.90
C TYR A 420 -21.05 -17.50 -4.07
N SER A 421 -22.07 -17.52 -3.20
CA SER A 421 -23.16 -18.50 -3.24
C SER A 421 -24.07 -18.39 -4.47
N GLU A 422 -24.01 -17.28 -5.21
CA GLU A 422 -24.77 -17.04 -6.44
C GLU A 422 -24.03 -17.50 -7.70
N LEU A 423 -22.77 -17.94 -7.57
CA LEU A 423 -22.04 -18.55 -8.68
C LEU A 423 -22.76 -19.81 -9.18
N PRO A 424 -22.66 -20.16 -10.47
CA PRO A 424 -23.13 -21.44 -10.97
C PRO A 424 -22.55 -22.60 -10.14
N VAL A 425 -23.37 -23.61 -9.84
CA VAL A 425 -22.95 -24.78 -9.04
C VAL A 425 -21.72 -25.46 -9.63
N GLN A 426 -21.60 -25.48 -10.97
CA GLN A 426 -20.43 -26.00 -11.68
C GLN A 426 -19.15 -25.22 -11.36
N ALA A 427 -19.25 -23.89 -11.27
CA ALA A 427 -18.12 -23.04 -10.88
C ALA A 427 -17.74 -23.25 -9.42
N GLN A 428 -18.73 -23.35 -8.52
CA GLN A 428 -18.48 -23.66 -7.10
C GLN A 428 -17.78 -25.03 -6.95
N ASN A 429 -18.25 -26.06 -7.64
CA ASN A 429 -17.64 -27.40 -7.65
C ASN A 429 -16.18 -27.38 -8.15
N LEU A 430 -15.87 -26.58 -9.17
CA LEU A 430 -14.50 -26.41 -9.65
C LEU A 430 -13.62 -25.75 -8.58
N VAL A 431 -14.12 -24.70 -7.92
CA VAL A 431 -13.40 -24.02 -6.84
C VAL A 431 -13.16 -24.95 -5.65
N ASP A 432 -14.16 -25.73 -5.25
CA ASP A 432 -14.03 -26.72 -4.17
C ASP A 432 -13.00 -27.78 -4.52
N TYR A 433 -13.02 -28.30 -5.75
CA TYR A 433 -12.03 -29.26 -6.21
C TYR A 433 -10.59 -28.70 -6.18
N ILE A 434 -10.39 -27.46 -6.61
CA ILE A 434 -9.08 -26.79 -6.54
C ILE A 434 -8.64 -26.64 -5.08
N SER A 435 -9.56 -26.24 -4.19
CA SER A 435 -9.31 -26.09 -2.76
C SER A 435 -8.85 -27.42 -2.13
N ASP A 436 -9.57 -28.51 -2.44
CA ASP A 436 -9.27 -29.85 -1.95
C ASP A 436 -7.93 -30.37 -2.47
N TYR A 437 -7.67 -30.21 -3.78
CA TYR A 437 -6.42 -30.67 -4.38
C TYR A 437 -5.21 -29.94 -3.80
N LEU A 438 -5.30 -28.62 -3.61
CA LEU A 438 -4.22 -27.82 -3.05
C LEU A 438 -4.07 -28.02 -1.53
N ASN A 439 -5.08 -28.63 -0.88
CA ASN A 439 -5.20 -28.69 0.57
C ASN A 439 -5.05 -27.30 1.21
N LEU A 440 -5.65 -26.30 0.58
CA LEU A 440 -5.64 -24.89 0.99
C LEU A 440 -7.01 -24.28 0.75
N PRO A 441 -7.51 -23.42 1.66
CA PRO A 441 -8.77 -22.73 1.43
C PRO A 441 -8.64 -21.74 0.28
N VAL A 442 -9.57 -21.81 -0.68
CA VAL A 442 -9.79 -20.71 -1.63
C VAL A 442 -10.57 -19.61 -0.91
N SER A 443 -9.94 -18.46 -0.67
CA SER A 443 -10.49 -17.36 0.12
C SER A 443 -11.26 -16.33 -0.72
N SER A 444 -10.98 -16.24 -2.03
CA SER A 444 -11.74 -15.38 -2.94
C SER A 444 -11.70 -15.85 -4.38
N VAL A 445 -12.65 -15.38 -5.18
CA VAL A 445 -12.70 -15.57 -6.64
C VAL A 445 -12.98 -14.24 -7.32
N THR A 446 -12.31 -13.92 -8.43
CA THR A 446 -12.64 -12.72 -9.23
C THR A 446 -13.40 -13.06 -10.50
N THR A 447 -14.44 -12.30 -10.82
CA THR A 447 -15.28 -12.46 -12.04
C THR A 447 -15.22 -11.25 -12.99
N GLY A 448 -14.25 -10.37 -12.80
CA GLY A 448 -14.06 -9.20 -13.66
C GLY A 448 -13.04 -8.19 -13.14
N PRO A 449 -12.91 -7.04 -13.84
CA PRO A 449 -11.93 -6.00 -13.51
C PRO A 449 -12.40 -5.01 -12.45
N ARG A 450 -13.69 -4.96 -12.06
CA ARG A 450 -14.16 -3.98 -11.07
C ARG A 450 -13.65 -4.33 -9.67
N ASP A 451 -13.57 -3.33 -8.81
CA ASP A 451 -13.21 -3.51 -7.40
C ASP A 451 -14.20 -4.43 -6.69
N GLN A 452 -15.49 -4.36 -7.06
CA GLN A 452 -16.58 -5.19 -6.55
C GLN A 452 -16.66 -6.60 -7.17
N ASP A 453 -15.88 -6.90 -8.21
CA ASP A 453 -15.93 -8.22 -8.89
C ASP A 453 -15.11 -9.30 -8.13
N ILE A 454 -14.67 -9.00 -6.91
CA ILE A 454 -14.06 -9.98 -6.00
C ILE A 454 -15.14 -10.57 -5.09
N LEU A 455 -15.36 -11.88 -5.23
CA LEU A 455 -16.26 -12.67 -4.41
C LEU A 455 -15.46 -13.29 -3.27
N VAL A 456 -15.58 -12.70 -2.08
CA VAL A 456 -14.98 -13.25 -0.86
C VAL A 456 -15.78 -14.48 -0.42
N ARG A 457 -15.08 -15.58 -0.15
CA ARG A 457 -15.71 -16.81 0.35
C ARG A 457 -15.89 -16.72 1.87
N PRO A 458 -17.09 -17.01 2.41
CA PRO A 458 -17.33 -17.00 3.85
C PRO A 458 -16.37 -17.93 4.61
N GLY A 459 -15.83 -17.46 5.72
CA GLY A 459 -14.82 -18.15 6.54
C GLY A 459 -13.41 -18.16 5.94
N GLY A 460 -13.21 -17.50 4.79
CA GLY A 460 -11.92 -17.39 4.13
C GLY A 460 -11.02 -16.34 4.77
N GLU A 461 -9.71 -16.50 4.64
CA GLU A 461 -8.72 -15.57 5.21
C GLU A 461 -8.82 -14.13 4.67
N ILE A 462 -9.24 -13.94 3.42
CA ILE A 462 -9.49 -12.58 2.89
C ILE A 462 -10.68 -11.91 3.60
N GLU A 463 -11.65 -12.69 4.09
CA GLU A 463 -12.74 -12.15 4.90
C GLU A 463 -12.19 -11.51 6.17
N THR A 464 -11.18 -12.09 6.84
CA THR A 464 -10.61 -11.47 8.05
C THR A 464 -9.91 -10.14 7.74
N ILE A 465 -9.29 -10.02 6.55
CA ILE A 465 -8.71 -8.75 6.08
C ILE A 465 -9.83 -7.73 5.81
N TYR A 466 -10.94 -8.15 5.19
CA TYR A 466 -12.09 -7.27 4.94
C TYR A 466 -12.82 -6.88 6.24
N SER A 467 -12.96 -7.81 7.18
CA SER A 467 -13.59 -7.63 8.50
C SER A 467 -12.70 -6.85 9.47
N SER A 468 -11.38 -6.86 9.28
CA SER A 468 -10.48 -5.88 9.93
C SER A 468 -10.86 -4.44 9.57
N ARG A 469 -11.69 -4.28 8.53
CA ARG A 469 -12.38 -3.05 8.14
C ARG A 469 -13.91 -3.10 8.32
N SER A 470 -14.56 -4.22 8.66
CA SER A 470 -15.96 -4.17 9.13
C SER A 470 -16.03 -3.56 10.55
N SER A 471 -14.92 -3.58 11.30
CA SER A 471 -14.68 -2.66 12.42
C SER A 471 -14.38 -1.21 12.01
N ARG A 472 -14.24 -0.91 10.71
CA ARG A 472 -13.96 0.42 10.13
C ARG A 472 -15.07 0.93 9.17
N ARG A 473 -16.14 0.17 8.88
CA ARG A 473 -17.29 0.64 8.07
C ARG A 473 -18.68 0.31 8.64
N ASP A 474 -18.81 -0.71 9.49
CA ASP A 474 -20.10 -1.08 10.13
C ASP A 474 -20.10 -0.90 11.65
N ILE A 475 -19.00 -0.44 12.24
CA ILE A 475 -19.10 0.41 13.43
C ILE A 475 -19.33 1.79 12.83
N PRO A 476 -20.43 2.51 13.14
CA PRO A 476 -20.49 3.92 12.77
C PRO A 476 -19.18 4.53 13.24
N VAL A 477 -18.37 5.09 12.33
CA VAL A 477 -17.24 5.94 12.74
C VAL A 477 -17.93 7.00 13.57
N LYS A 478 -17.85 6.87 14.90
CA LYS A 478 -18.37 7.91 15.78
C LYS A 478 -17.47 9.09 15.49
N GLU A 479 -18.01 10.06 14.75
CA GLU A 479 -17.30 11.31 14.49
C GLU A 479 -16.80 11.84 15.83
N ARG A 480 -15.50 12.13 15.92
CA ARG A 480 -14.87 12.62 17.14
C ARG A 480 -14.68 14.11 17.02
N VAL A 481 -15.44 14.85 17.81
CA VAL A 481 -15.25 16.29 17.92
C VAL A 481 -14.38 16.58 19.14
N VAL A 482 -13.25 17.21 18.90
CA VAL A 482 -12.45 17.80 19.98
C VAL A 482 -13.06 19.13 20.36
N VAL A 483 -13.36 19.28 21.65
CA VAL A 483 -13.93 20.51 22.22
C VAL A 483 -12.90 21.22 23.09
N PHE A 484 -12.46 22.40 22.65
CA PHE A 484 -11.64 23.30 23.45
C PHE A 484 -12.56 24.24 24.23
N CYS A 485 -12.47 24.24 25.57
CA CYS A 485 -13.36 25.04 26.41
C CYS A 485 -12.76 25.36 27.79
N GLY A 486 -13.33 26.34 28.48
CA GLY A 486 -12.78 26.85 29.75
C GLY A 486 -12.94 25.90 30.95
N ALA A 487 -11.91 25.86 31.81
CA ALA A 487 -11.98 25.21 33.13
C ALA A 487 -12.81 25.99 34.16
N ALA A 488 -13.02 27.28 33.92
CA ALA A 488 -13.84 28.17 34.73
C ALA A 488 -15.28 28.23 34.20
N GLU A 489 -16.23 28.64 35.05
CA GLU A 489 -17.65 28.80 34.69
C GLU A 489 -17.89 29.97 33.74
N GLY A 490 -17.03 31.00 33.81
CA GLY A 490 -17.24 32.28 33.14
C GLY A 490 -18.24 33.17 33.88
N GLY A 491 -18.35 34.43 33.46
CA GLY A 491 -19.23 35.42 34.11
C GLY A 491 -20.68 35.41 33.62
N ARG A 492 -21.03 34.47 32.73
CA ARG A 492 -22.29 34.43 31.98
C ARG A 492 -22.82 32.99 31.93
N PRO A 493 -24.05 32.70 32.38
CA PRO A 493 -24.61 31.35 32.39
C PRO A 493 -24.79 30.76 30.98
N GLU A 494 -24.89 31.61 29.96
CA GLU A 494 -25.02 31.22 28.55
C GLU A 494 -23.85 30.34 28.08
N PHE A 495 -22.65 30.52 28.64
CA PHE A 495 -21.47 29.72 28.27
C PHE A 495 -21.58 28.26 28.71
N GLN A 496 -22.11 28.02 29.91
CA GLN A 496 -22.36 26.66 30.40
C GLN A 496 -23.52 26.02 29.66
N GLN A 497 -24.57 26.80 29.35
CA GLN A 497 -25.71 26.31 28.57
C GLN A 497 -25.31 25.89 27.16
N MET A 498 -24.48 26.68 26.48
CA MET A 498 -23.91 26.34 25.17
C MET A 498 -23.12 25.03 25.21
N ALA A 499 -22.27 24.84 26.23
CA ALA A 499 -21.51 23.61 26.41
C ALA A 499 -22.39 22.40 26.66
N ALA A 500 -23.43 22.57 27.48
CA ALA A 500 -24.40 21.51 27.75
C ALA A 500 -25.23 21.16 26.50
N GLU A 501 -25.68 22.16 25.74
CA GLU A 501 -26.41 21.96 24.48
C GLU A 501 -25.55 21.22 23.46
N LEU A 502 -24.28 21.61 23.29
CA LEU A 502 -23.32 20.91 22.44
C LEU A 502 -23.15 19.45 22.87
N GLY A 503 -22.93 19.20 24.17
CA GLY A 503 -22.75 17.86 24.70
C GLY A 503 -23.95 16.94 24.45
N ILE A 504 -25.16 17.44 24.71
CA ILE A 504 -26.42 16.72 24.45
C ILE A 504 -26.58 16.41 22.96
N GLU A 505 -26.30 17.37 22.09
CA GLU A 505 -26.50 17.21 20.66
C GLU A 505 -25.47 16.26 20.04
N CYS A 506 -24.20 16.31 20.47
CA CYS A 506 -23.19 15.32 20.12
C CYS A 506 -23.64 13.90 20.50
N ALA A 507 -24.08 13.71 21.75
CA ALA A 507 -24.55 12.41 22.23
C ALA A 507 -25.73 11.88 21.40
N LYS A 508 -26.73 12.73 21.10
CA LYS A 508 -27.88 12.38 20.25
C LYS A 508 -27.48 11.96 18.84
N GLN A 509 -26.45 12.57 18.28
CA GLN A 509 -25.94 12.27 16.93
C GLN A 509 -24.93 11.12 16.92
N GLY A 510 -24.59 10.55 18.08
CA GLY A 510 -23.59 9.49 18.19
C GLY A 510 -22.15 9.96 18.01
N ILE A 511 -21.91 11.27 18.14
CA ILE A 511 -20.59 11.92 18.03
C ILE A 511 -19.87 11.80 19.38
N SER A 512 -18.64 11.26 19.37
CA SER A 512 -17.82 11.19 20.58
C SER A 512 -17.16 12.55 20.85
N VAL A 513 -17.15 12.96 22.11
CA VAL A 513 -16.56 14.23 22.54
C VAL A 513 -15.19 13.99 23.15
N VAL A 514 -14.16 14.68 22.66
CA VAL A 514 -12.82 14.67 23.26
C VAL A 514 -12.55 16.04 23.86
N TYR A 515 -12.14 16.12 25.13
CA TYR A 515 -11.94 17.40 25.81
C TYR A 515 -10.80 17.34 26.84
N GLY A 516 -10.58 18.44 27.56
CA GLY A 516 -9.47 18.58 28.50
C GLY A 516 -9.56 17.81 29.82
N GLY A 517 -10.61 17.01 30.05
CA GLY A 517 -10.74 16.17 31.23
C GLY A 517 -11.22 16.88 32.52
N GLY A 518 -11.30 18.21 32.55
CA GLY A 518 -11.69 18.95 33.75
C GLY A 518 -13.13 18.65 34.22
N GLY A 519 -13.33 18.57 35.54
CA GLY A 519 -14.64 18.30 36.15
C GLY A 519 -15.47 19.53 36.55
N SER A 520 -14.98 20.75 36.27
CA SER A 520 -15.61 22.02 36.67
C SER A 520 -15.76 23.00 35.51
N GLY A 521 -16.53 24.07 35.71
CA GLY A 521 -16.66 25.12 34.71
C GLY A 521 -17.44 24.71 33.46
N ILE A 522 -17.08 25.31 32.33
CA ILE A 522 -17.64 24.98 31.01
C ILE A 522 -17.29 23.53 30.63
N MET A 523 -16.05 23.11 30.91
CA MET A 523 -15.60 21.71 30.76
C MET A 523 -16.47 20.70 31.53
N GLY A 524 -16.77 20.98 32.80
CA GLY A 524 -17.65 20.14 33.61
C GLY A 524 -19.07 20.09 33.06
N SER A 525 -19.60 21.24 32.62
CA SER A 525 -20.95 21.34 32.04
C SER A 525 -21.09 20.52 30.74
N LEU A 526 -20.07 20.57 29.88
CA LEU A 526 -19.99 19.73 28.68
C LEU A 526 -19.99 18.24 29.05
N ALA A 527 -19.11 17.85 29.98
CA ALA A 527 -18.95 16.45 30.36
C ALA A 527 -20.21 15.87 31.00
N ASP A 528 -20.82 16.61 31.92
CA ASP A 528 -22.07 16.21 32.57
C ASP A 528 -23.21 16.04 31.58
N ALA A 529 -23.29 16.93 30.58
CA ALA A 529 -24.31 16.87 29.55
C ALA A 529 -24.14 15.66 28.61
N VAL A 530 -22.90 15.34 28.20
CA VAL A 530 -22.63 14.15 27.37
C VAL A 530 -22.94 12.88 28.16
N LEU A 531 -22.48 12.78 29.41
CA LEU A 531 -22.70 11.61 30.26
C LEU A 531 -24.19 11.41 30.59
N ALA A 532 -24.92 12.48 30.91
CA ALA A 532 -26.35 12.42 31.18
C ALA A 532 -27.19 12.00 29.95
N ALA A 533 -26.68 12.26 28.75
CA ALA A 533 -27.28 11.84 27.49
C ALA A 533 -26.75 10.48 26.99
N GLU A 534 -26.03 9.73 27.84
CA GLU A 534 -25.43 8.42 27.51
C GLU A 534 -24.46 8.47 26.30
N GLY A 535 -23.86 9.63 26.06
CA GLY A 535 -22.86 9.83 25.01
C GLY A 535 -21.45 9.41 25.42
N GLU A 536 -20.55 9.31 24.43
CA GLU A 536 -19.14 8.98 24.66
C GLU A 536 -18.33 10.25 24.88
N ILE A 537 -17.56 10.27 25.98
CA ILE A 537 -16.66 11.39 26.29
C ILE A 537 -15.28 10.89 26.75
N ILE A 538 -14.24 11.47 26.15
CA ILE A 538 -12.83 11.14 26.37
C ILE A 538 -12.13 12.36 26.94
N GLY A 539 -11.54 12.21 28.12
CA GLY A 539 -10.69 13.24 28.72
C GLY A 539 -9.23 13.07 28.34
N VAL A 540 -8.54 14.13 27.91
CA VAL A 540 -7.08 14.16 27.76
C VAL A 540 -6.51 15.17 28.75
N THR A 541 -5.77 14.68 29.74
CA THR A 541 -5.28 15.46 30.88
C THR A 541 -3.80 15.17 31.18
N LEU A 542 -3.18 15.96 32.05
CA LEU A 542 -1.78 15.75 32.45
C LEU A 542 -1.65 14.60 33.46
N ASP A 543 -0.56 13.85 33.39
CA ASP A 543 -0.13 12.85 34.38
C ASP A 543 0.46 13.53 35.63
N GLU A 544 -0.31 14.44 36.23
CA GLU A 544 0.03 15.16 37.45
C GLU A 544 -1.04 14.88 38.52
N PRO A 545 -0.67 14.44 39.74
CA PRO A 545 -1.64 14.00 40.74
C PRO A 545 -2.75 15.01 41.04
N ILE A 546 -2.39 16.30 41.18
CA ILE A 546 -3.34 17.39 41.44
C ILE A 546 -4.31 17.59 40.26
N VAL A 547 -3.81 17.40 39.04
CA VAL A 547 -4.61 17.58 37.81
C VAL A 547 -5.56 16.39 37.61
N ARG A 548 -5.12 15.18 37.98
CA ARG A 548 -5.97 13.98 37.99
C ARG A 548 -7.12 14.07 38.99
N GLU A 549 -6.90 14.65 40.17
CA GLU A 549 -7.97 14.85 41.17
C GLU A 549 -9.04 15.84 40.70
N LEU A 550 -8.68 16.80 39.84
CA LEU A 550 -9.59 17.76 39.23
C LEU A 550 -10.32 17.23 37.99
N THR A 551 -10.02 15.99 37.59
CA THR A 551 -10.60 15.35 36.40
C THR A 551 -11.99 14.81 36.71
N ARG A 552 -12.90 14.88 35.74
CA ARG A 552 -14.26 14.35 35.90
C ARG A 552 -14.23 12.83 36.06
N SER A 553 -15.00 12.29 37.01
CA SER A 553 -15.24 10.85 37.15
C SER A 553 -16.34 10.38 36.19
N GLY A 554 -16.27 9.11 35.77
CA GLY A 554 -17.30 8.50 34.91
C GLY A 554 -17.12 8.75 33.41
N LEU A 555 -15.99 9.32 32.99
CA LEU A 555 -15.63 9.43 31.57
C LEU A 555 -15.53 8.05 30.90
N SER A 556 -15.82 7.98 29.60
CA SER A 556 -15.69 6.76 28.81
C SER A 556 -14.23 6.30 28.72
N GLU A 557 -13.32 7.27 28.61
CA GLU A 557 -11.88 7.05 28.63
C GLU A 557 -11.17 8.27 29.23
N LEU A 558 -10.08 8.04 29.95
CA LEU A 558 -9.19 9.09 30.44
C LEU A 558 -7.76 8.81 29.99
N ILE A 559 -7.22 9.70 29.16
CA ILE A 559 -5.87 9.64 28.62
C ILE A 559 -5.01 10.63 29.39
N CYS A 560 -3.93 10.12 30.01
CA CYS A 560 -2.95 10.94 30.71
C CYS A 560 -1.70 11.09 29.86
N VAL A 561 -1.20 12.32 29.75
CA VAL A 561 0.01 12.67 28.99
C VAL A 561 1.01 13.42 29.87
N PRO A 562 2.32 13.36 29.58
CA PRO A 562 3.32 13.90 30.50
C PRO A 562 3.35 15.43 30.54
N ASP A 563 2.97 16.13 29.46
CA ASP A 563 2.99 17.58 29.41
C ASP A 563 1.89 18.19 28.50
N MET A 564 1.84 19.53 28.49
CA MET A 564 0.85 20.30 27.74
C MET A 564 1.04 20.23 26.22
N HIS A 565 2.24 19.91 25.73
CA HIS A 565 2.50 19.76 24.31
C HIS A 565 1.91 18.43 23.82
N ASP A 566 2.22 17.34 24.52
CA ASP A 566 1.66 16.02 24.25
C ASP A 566 0.14 16.01 24.40
N ARG A 567 -0.41 16.83 25.30
CA ARG A 567 -1.86 17.01 25.43
C ARG A 567 -2.47 17.57 24.15
N GLY A 568 -1.89 18.63 23.60
CA GLY A 568 -2.34 19.23 22.35
C GLY A 568 -2.25 18.25 21.18
N LEU A 569 -1.10 17.59 21.02
CA LEU A 569 -0.88 16.58 19.98
C LEU A 569 -1.87 15.41 20.09
N ARG A 570 -2.07 14.88 21.30
CA ARG A 570 -2.97 13.76 21.52
C ARG A 570 -4.41 14.14 21.21
N MET A 571 -4.87 15.31 21.67
CA MET A 571 -6.20 15.82 21.32
C MET A 571 -6.34 15.97 19.80
N GLN A 572 -5.37 16.57 19.09
CA GLN A 572 -5.42 16.68 17.63
C GLN A 572 -5.43 15.33 16.90
N SER A 573 -4.70 14.34 17.41
CA SER A 573 -4.68 12.98 16.83
C SER A 573 -6.04 12.27 16.95
N LEU A 574 -6.84 12.64 17.96
CA LEU A 574 -8.17 12.07 18.20
C LEU A 574 -9.30 12.83 17.49
N ALA A 575 -9.02 14.01 16.92
CA ALA A 575 -10.03 14.86 16.31
C ALA A 575 -10.36 14.45 14.88
N ASP A 576 -11.64 14.47 14.51
CA ASP A 576 -12.10 14.59 13.12
C ASP A 576 -12.43 16.05 12.80
N ALA A 577 -12.89 16.80 13.80
CA ALA A 577 -13.12 18.23 13.75
C ALA A 577 -12.88 18.89 15.14
N PHE A 578 -12.72 20.21 15.14
CA PHE A 578 -12.53 21.01 16.34
C PHE A 578 -13.69 21.97 16.53
N ILE A 579 -14.29 21.96 17.71
CA ILE A 579 -15.25 22.98 18.15
C ILE A 579 -14.67 23.74 19.34
N VAL A 580 -14.70 25.06 19.28
CA VAL A 580 -14.14 25.93 20.31
C VAL A 580 -15.26 26.71 20.98
N LEU A 581 -15.35 26.54 22.30
CA LEU A 581 -16.27 27.25 23.19
C LEU A 581 -15.51 28.34 23.97
N PRO A 582 -16.22 29.27 24.63
CA PRO A 582 -15.59 30.26 25.49
C PRO A 582 -14.62 29.67 26.51
N GLY A 583 -13.46 30.32 26.72
CA GLY A 583 -12.41 29.77 27.56
C GLY A 583 -11.19 30.69 27.76
N GLY A 584 -10.28 30.27 28.63
CA GLY A 584 -9.11 31.07 29.02
C GLY A 584 -7.86 30.80 28.17
N TYR A 585 -6.69 31.05 28.75
CA TYR A 585 -5.40 30.85 28.08
C TYR A 585 -5.22 29.45 27.47
N GLY A 586 -5.64 28.40 28.18
CA GLY A 586 -5.55 27.02 27.66
C GLY A 586 -6.34 26.82 26.36
N THR A 587 -7.57 27.33 26.30
CA THR A 587 -8.42 27.26 25.11
C THR A 587 -7.79 28.02 23.93
N PHE A 588 -7.21 29.20 24.17
CA PHE A 588 -6.53 29.96 23.12
C PHE A 588 -5.21 29.33 22.68
N GLN A 589 -4.46 28.70 23.60
CA GLN A 589 -3.27 27.93 23.26
C GLN A 589 -3.63 26.78 22.31
N GLU A 590 -4.67 26.00 22.63
CA GLU A 590 -5.16 24.89 21.81
C GLU A 590 -5.68 25.36 20.45
N LEU A 591 -6.46 26.45 20.42
CA LEU A 591 -6.99 27.05 19.19
C LEU A 591 -5.86 27.54 18.27
N LEU A 592 -4.92 28.34 18.78
CA LEU A 592 -3.84 28.90 17.98
C LEU A 592 -2.91 27.81 17.46
N TYR A 593 -2.57 26.82 18.30
CA TYR A 593 -1.78 25.68 17.87
C TYR A 593 -2.45 24.90 16.73
N THR A 594 -3.76 24.70 16.81
CA THR A 594 -4.55 24.03 15.77
C THR A 594 -4.65 24.85 14.49
N ILE A 595 -4.87 26.17 14.57
CA ILE A 595 -4.85 27.05 13.40
C ILE A 595 -3.48 27.04 12.72
N THR A 596 -2.39 27.16 13.48
CA THR A 596 -1.04 27.14 12.90
C THR A 596 -0.70 25.78 12.28
N SER A 597 -1.17 24.69 12.86
CA SER A 597 -1.01 23.35 12.29
C SER A 597 -1.73 23.21 10.95
N ALA A 598 -2.97 23.73 10.84
CA ALA A 598 -3.69 23.80 9.58
C ALA A 598 -2.99 24.70 8.54
N GLN A 599 -2.44 25.84 8.97
CA GLN A 599 -1.71 26.77 8.11
C GLN A 599 -0.44 26.14 7.49
N LEU A 600 0.23 25.26 8.24
CA LEU A 600 1.40 24.52 7.77
C LEU A 600 1.04 23.28 6.92
N GLY A 601 -0.26 23.01 6.72
CA GLY A 601 -0.74 21.85 5.96
C GLY A 601 -0.65 20.53 6.72
N LEU A 602 -0.44 20.56 8.04
CA LEU A 602 -0.33 19.36 8.87
C LEU A 602 -1.69 18.67 9.09
N HIS A 603 -2.80 19.38 8.91
CA HIS A 603 -4.14 18.80 8.83
C HIS A 603 -5.09 19.71 8.03
N ARG A 604 -6.24 19.16 7.61
CA ARG A 604 -7.34 19.90 6.95
C ARG A 604 -8.68 19.86 7.70
N LYS A 605 -8.67 19.32 8.92
CA LYS A 605 -9.84 19.16 9.80
C LYS A 605 -10.54 20.52 10.07
N PRO A 606 -11.89 20.59 10.07
CA PRO A 606 -12.63 21.81 10.35
C PRO A 606 -12.31 22.39 11.73
N ILE A 607 -12.16 23.72 11.80
CA ILE A 607 -12.04 24.46 13.06
C ILE A 607 -13.23 25.40 13.18
N VAL A 608 -14.10 25.16 14.15
CA VAL A 608 -15.34 25.91 14.33
C VAL A 608 -15.34 26.63 15.67
N LEU A 609 -15.53 27.95 15.64
CA LEU A 609 -15.76 28.75 16.85
C LEU A 609 -17.26 28.92 17.03
N LEU A 610 -17.81 28.33 18.10
CA LEU A 610 -19.22 28.47 18.44
C LEU A 610 -19.42 29.77 19.25
N ASP A 611 -20.07 30.75 18.64
CA ASP A 611 -20.11 32.13 19.11
C ASP A 611 -21.52 32.75 18.98
N ASP A 612 -22.44 32.32 19.84
CA ASP A 612 -23.81 32.85 19.93
C ASP A 612 -23.90 34.20 20.69
N THR A 613 -22.90 34.50 21.52
CA THR A 613 -22.90 35.57 22.53
C THR A 613 -21.88 36.67 22.24
N GLY A 614 -21.20 36.60 21.10
CA GLY A 614 -20.15 37.52 20.67
C GLY A 614 -18.87 37.45 21.50
N TYR A 615 -18.61 36.32 22.17
CA TYR A 615 -17.41 36.10 22.96
C TYR A 615 -16.13 36.20 22.11
N PHE A 616 -16.18 35.70 20.87
CA PHE A 616 -15.02 35.68 19.97
C PHE A 616 -14.87 36.93 19.09
N GLU A 617 -15.75 37.94 19.22
CA GLU A 617 -15.65 39.19 18.44
C GLU A 617 -14.28 39.88 18.55
N PRO A 618 -13.67 40.04 19.76
CA PRO A 618 -12.34 40.62 19.86
C PRO A 618 -11.26 39.78 19.17
N PHE A 619 -11.43 38.46 19.13
CA PHE A 619 -10.49 37.55 18.48
C PHE A 619 -10.59 37.66 16.95
N PHE A 620 -11.79 37.70 16.39
CA PHE A 620 -11.97 37.95 14.96
C PHE A 620 -11.45 39.33 14.55
N ALA A 621 -11.66 40.36 15.37
CA ALA A 621 -11.08 41.69 15.14
C ALA A 621 -9.55 41.67 15.16
N LEU A 622 -8.93 40.87 16.05
CA LEU A 622 -7.49 40.67 16.08
C LEU A 622 -6.99 39.95 14.82
N LEU A 623 -7.64 38.85 14.41
CA LEU A 623 -7.26 38.14 13.18
C LEU A 623 -7.35 39.06 11.95
N GLU A 624 -8.39 39.88 11.88
CA GLU A 624 -8.56 40.86 10.81
C GLU A 624 -7.47 41.94 10.85
N HIS A 625 -7.11 42.42 12.04
CA HIS A 625 -5.98 43.34 12.21
C HIS A 625 -4.66 42.72 11.74
N VAL A 626 -4.37 41.47 12.13
CA VAL A 626 -3.16 40.73 11.73
C VAL A 626 -3.13 40.51 10.21
N ARG A 627 -4.28 40.20 9.60
CA ARG A 627 -4.47 40.07 8.15
C ARG A 627 -4.23 41.40 7.43
N CYS A 628 -4.80 42.50 7.91
CA CYS A 628 -4.61 43.84 7.33
C CYS A 628 -3.14 44.29 7.36
N ASN A 629 -2.35 43.77 8.31
CA ASN A 629 -0.92 44.04 8.41
C ASN A 629 -0.04 43.00 7.67
N GLY A 630 -0.64 42.07 6.90
CA GLY A 630 0.07 41.16 6.00
C GLY A 630 0.74 39.96 6.67
N PHE A 631 0.39 39.65 7.92
CA PHE A 631 0.94 38.48 8.63
C PHE A 631 0.15 37.18 8.36
N ILE A 632 -1.06 37.30 7.80
CA ILE A 632 -1.94 36.19 7.43
C ILE A 632 -2.44 36.44 5.99
N ASP A 633 -2.42 35.41 5.14
CA ASP A 633 -2.85 35.52 3.74
C ASP A 633 -4.37 35.69 3.61
N ALA A 634 -4.83 36.46 2.62
CA ALA A 634 -6.24 36.79 2.41
C ALA A 634 -7.12 35.57 2.09
N GLY A 635 -6.54 34.46 1.60
CA GLY A 635 -7.26 33.20 1.35
C GLY A 635 -7.31 32.22 2.52
N SER A 636 -6.65 32.51 3.65
CA SER A 636 -6.43 31.56 4.74
C SER A 636 -7.53 31.60 5.83
N GLN A 637 -8.80 31.45 5.44
CA GLN A 637 -9.88 31.32 6.42
C GLN A 637 -9.89 29.91 7.03
N LEU A 638 -8.99 29.67 7.98
CA LEU A 638 -8.75 28.36 8.61
C LEU A 638 -9.72 28.03 9.75
N ALA A 639 -10.43 29.04 10.28
CA ALA A 639 -11.44 28.85 11.32
C ALA A 639 -12.75 29.55 10.95
N VAL A 640 -13.86 28.88 11.20
CA VAL A 640 -15.22 29.30 10.78
C VAL A 640 -16.04 29.63 12.02
N ARG A 641 -16.84 30.70 11.93
CA ARG A 641 -17.77 31.08 12.98
C ARG A 641 -19.11 30.37 12.79
N ALA A 642 -19.64 29.78 13.86
CA ALA A 642 -21.01 29.28 13.93
C ALA A 642 -21.75 29.97 15.08
N THR A 643 -23.02 30.34 14.89
CA THR A 643 -23.83 31.02 15.91
C THR A 643 -24.81 30.08 16.61
N THR A 644 -24.90 28.82 16.18
CA THR A 644 -25.74 27.80 16.80
C THR A 644 -25.00 26.47 16.88
N VAL A 645 -25.33 25.63 17.88
CA VAL A 645 -24.77 24.27 18.03
C VAL A 645 -25.00 23.44 16.77
N LYS A 646 -26.20 23.53 16.18
CA LYS A 646 -26.55 22.80 14.95
C LYS A 646 -25.69 23.20 13.76
N ASP A 647 -25.44 24.50 13.58
CA ASP A 647 -24.55 24.96 12.52
C ASP A 647 -23.10 24.55 12.79
N ALA A 648 -22.67 24.58 14.05
CA ALA A 648 -21.32 24.16 14.40
C ALA A 648 -21.07 22.68 14.07
N LEU A 649 -22.01 21.81 14.46
CA LEU A 649 -21.95 20.38 14.13
C LEU A 649 -22.09 20.13 12.64
N ARG A 650 -22.99 20.84 11.94
CA ARG A 650 -23.09 20.74 10.48
C ARG A 650 -21.78 21.07 9.78
N ILE A 651 -21.06 22.11 10.21
CA ILE A 651 -19.76 22.49 9.63
C ILE A 651 -18.69 21.46 10.01
N ALA A 652 -18.69 20.99 11.26
CA ALA A 652 -17.73 19.99 11.75
C ALA A 652 -17.85 18.65 11.01
N CYS A 653 -19.07 18.23 10.64
CA CYS A 653 -19.35 16.91 10.06
C CYS A 653 -19.47 16.91 8.52
N GLN A 654 -19.39 18.07 7.85
CA GLN A 654 -19.53 18.17 6.39
C GLN A 654 -18.33 17.65 5.59
N SER A 655 -17.18 17.39 6.24
CA SER A 655 -15.95 16.90 5.59
C SER A 655 -15.89 15.38 5.42
N SER A 656 -16.79 14.64 6.07
CA SER A 656 -16.80 13.17 6.11
C SER A 656 -17.45 12.51 4.89
N ASN A 657 -18.09 13.30 4.02
CA ASN A 657 -18.98 12.82 2.93
C ASN A 657 -18.61 13.35 1.52
N SER A 658 -17.42 13.92 1.35
CA SER A 658 -16.94 14.43 0.04
C SER A 658 -15.71 13.68 -0.44
#